data_AF-A0A420YK49-F1
#
_entry.id   AF-A0A420YK49-F1
#
_cell.length_a   1.000
_cell.length_b   1.000
_cell.length_c   1.000
_cell.angle_alpha   90.00
_cell.angle_beta   90.00
_cell.angle_gamma   90.00
#
_symmetry.space_group_name_H-M   'P 1'
#
loop_
_entity.id
_entity.type
_entity.pdbx_description
1 polymer ?
#
loop_
_entity_poly.entity_id
_entity_poly.type
_entity_poly.pdbx_seq_one_letter_code
_entity_poly.pdbx_strand_id
1 'polypeptide(L)'
;MRPDTLWLFVLLQTLGPADARSRDDKYENGPLRERIERTHRGYTEQLLSYDPSTSPDLDLVGPVVTELKRTYPPVEQRKRKDNGIIGTILSYALKAVPSFRLGAPPSADRSKHAIEGTLGDGVSVLEYLAKKNNSDALYVLGQMSFYGNFTYPKDFKTSFDYFHQLAMLNGNSSAQHMLGFMYSTGIGGAVERDQARALLYYTFAANSGHTRAEMTVAHRHHSGIGTVKSCETAVRYYKRVADKAVAWYRSGPPGGMTWIQESLRIADENGGVYGEGASVSSAGMNAKQSHPNHGAYASIDDIIEYWDLMSQKGDFKASFNLGRAYYDGQRGLPQDFDLARKYFLTVTNKFWRRGRVVEQFKPGLDKTAGRAAGYLGRIYLRGDGVEQNFNRAKSWYDRGIQFGDAQSQYGLGLMMLHGYGMAKNVVKAGELFKAAADQDYHPAQVQLGALYLDQGFPDDLGNANHYFELAARYGNLEAYYYLAEMNLLGVGREKSCSTAVGFYKNVAERAEPLVSSWAEANTAYEAGDHELALLEYLGMAEQGYEKAQNNVAFMLDPNKSALPLLDGLINGKEKSELLRDPTLALIYWTRSSKQGNIDSLVKMGDYYLQGLGTIADVDKAVQCYTGAAEYQQSAQALYNLGWMHENGVALNQDFHLAKRFYDTALEVNQEAYLPVKLSLLKLRARSAWNTFTHGRINSIQDEPAPKKDWSLSEWVANFLQDDLYQYYADDLYDEDYDGDMPGGDSNIPGELDDDGVIESLVIVGLAAALVFLLVYRQNRQAQARRDEEDARRRQQGLPPQPPAPQQQQQFPGVNAGAFPGAPEWLPGPGGVGH
;
A
#
# COMPACT_ATOMS: atom_id res chain seq x y z
N MET A 1 -27.65 28.08 46.52
CA MET A 1 -27.56 27.37 45.22
C MET A 1 -26.09 27.33 44.85
N ARG A 2 -25.48 26.14 44.86
CA ARG A 2 -24.02 25.94 44.76
C ARG A 2 -23.58 25.78 43.29
N PRO A 3 -22.35 26.20 42.94
CA PRO A 3 -21.84 26.27 41.56
C PRO A 3 -21.29 24.93 41.04
N ASP A 4 -21.73 23.80 41.59
CA ASP A 4 -21.19 22.47 41.30
C ASP A 4 -22.02 21.70 40.25
N THR A 5 -23.12 22.28 39.77
CA THR A 5 -24.02 21.67 38.78
C THR A 5 -23.75 22.15 37.34
N LEU A 6 -22.91 23.17 37.17
CA LEU A 6 -22.56 23.73 35.85
C LEU A 6 -21.53 22.87 35.11
N TRP A 7 -20.64 22.18 35.82
CA TRP A 7 -19.64 21.29 35.20
C TRP A 7 -20.23 19.98 34.66
N LEU A 8 -21.32 19.49 35.26
CA LEU A 8 -22.01 18.29 34.77
C LEU A 8 -22.82 18.56 33.49
N PHE A 9 -23.32 19.80 33.32
CA PHE A 9 -24.04 20.21 32.11
C PHE A 9 -23.11 20.46 30.91
N VAL A 10 -21.88 20.94 31.16
CA VAL A 10 -20.87 21.12 30.09
C VAL A 10 -20.31 19.77 29.62
N LEU A 11 -20.21 18.76 30.51
CA LEU A 11 -19.76 17.41 30.16
C LEU A 11 -20.84 16.56 29.45
N LEU A 12 -22.13 16.90 29.59
CA LEU A 12 -23.23 16.23 28.89
C LEU A 12 -23.55 16.84 27.51
N GLN A 13 -23.02 18.02 27.18
CA GLN A 13 -23.18 18.62 25.84
C GLN A 13 -22.10 18.20 24.84
N THR A 14 -21.04 17.51 25.28
CA THR A 14 -20.00 16.94 24.41
C THR A 14 -20.28 15.50 23.96
N LEU A 15 -21.40 14.91 24.40
CA LEU A 15 -21.87 13.56 24.03
C LEU A 15 -23.20 13.57 23.26
N GLY A 16 -23.47 14.63 22.50
CA GLY A 16 -24.53 14.63 21.49
C GLY A 16 -24.02 14.05 20.17
N PRO A 17 -24.81 13.23 19.43
CA PRO A 17 -24.41 12.80 18.09
C PRO A 17 -24.19 14.04 17.22
N ALA A 18 -23.04 14.09 16.55
CA ALA A 18 -22.76 15.07 15.52
C ALA A 18 -23.73 14.83 14.36
N ASP A 19 -24.87 15.51 14.40
CA ASP A 19 -25.76 15.67 13.27
C ASP A 19 -24.99 16.47 12.21
N ALA A 20 -24.43 15.75 11.24
CA ALA A 20 -23.91 16.32 10.03
C ALA A 20 -25.08 16.98 9.30
N ARG A 21 -25.26 18.29 9.52
CA ARG A 21 -26.06 19.14 8.65
C ARG A 21 -25.50 19.03 7.24
N SER A 22 -26.09 18.16 6.44
CA SER A 22 -26.03 18.25 5.00
C SER A 22 -26.54 19.64 4.64
N ARG A 23 -25.67 20.46 4.02
CA ARG A 23 -26.14 21.56 3.21
C ARG A 23 -26.98 20.92 2.10
N ASP A 24 -28.30 21.01 2.28
CA ASP A 24 -29.27 20.82 1.22
C ASP A 24 -28.91 21.81 0.10
N ASP A 25 -28.30 21.33 -0.99
CA ASP A 25 -28.37 21.99 -2.29
C ASP A 25 -29.84 21.90 -2.75
N LYS A 26 -30.63 22.83 -2.23
CA LYS A 26 -32.08 22.90 -2.39
C LYS A 26 -32.48 23.82 -3.53
N TYR A 27 -31.78 23.79 -4.66
CA TYR A 27 -32.27 24.40 -5.90
C TYR A 27 -31.83 23.55 -7.11
N GLU A 28 -32.81 23.26 -7.99
CA GLU A 28 -32.69 22.49 -9.24
C GLU A 28 -32.78 20.95 -9.16
N ASN A 29 -33.88 20.37 -8.66
CA ASN A 29 -34.25 18.98 -9.06
C ASN A 29 -35.74 18.61 -8.90
N GLY A 30 -36.62 19.57 -8.58
CA GLY A 30 -38.06 19.35 -8.45
C GLY A 30 -38.75 18.63 -9.63
N PRO A 31 -38.54 19.05 -10.89
CA PRO A 31 -39.23 18.43 -12.02
C PRO A 31 -38.65 17.07 -12.43
N LEU A 32 -37.40 16.77 -12.04
CA LEU A 32 -36.75 15.48 -12.32
C LEU A 32 -37.20 14.41 -11.31
N ARG A 33 -37.31 14.78 -10.04
CA ARG A 33 -37.79 13.90 -8.95
C ARG A 33 -39.25 13.48 -9.15
N GLU A 34 -40.11 14.41 -9.55
CA GLU A 34 -41.52 14.11 -9.87
C GLU A 34 -41.67 13.25 -11.14
N ARG A 35 -40.80 13.45 -12.15
CA ARG A 35 -40.80 12.62 -13.36
C ARG A 35 -40.35 11.21 -13.04
N ILE A 36 -39.31 11.07 -12.21
CA ILE A 36 -38.78 9.80 -11.70
C ILE A 36 -39.83 9.04 -10.90
N GLU A 37 -40.52 9.70 -9.96
CA GLU A 37 -41.59 9.08 -9.15
C GLU A 37 -42.80 8.65 -9.99
N ARG A 38 -43.15 9.39 -11.06
CA ARG A 38 -44.21 8.99 -12.00
C ARG A 38 -43.79 7.81 -12.89
N THR A 39 -42.55 7.75 -13.37
CA THR A 39 -42.02 6.54 -14.03
C THR A 39 -41.96 5.35 -13.09
N HIS A 40 -41.55 5.56 -11.83
CA HIS A 40 -41.46 4.49 -10.82
C HIS A 40 -42.84 3.88 -10.53
N ARG A 41 -43.89 4.69 -10.39
CA ARG A 41 -45.28 4.20 -10.26
C ARG A 41 -45.77 3.48 -11.52
N GLY A 42 -45.50 4.01 -12.72
CA GLY A 42 -45.90 3.36 -13.97
C GLY A 42 -45.26 1.98 -14.19
N TYR A 43 -43.99 1.81 -13.80
CA TYR A 43 -43.27 0.54 -13.91
C TYR A 43 -43.59 -0.45 -12.78
N THR A 44 -43.76 0.01 -11.53
CA THR A 44 -44.26 -0.85 -10.45
C THR A 44 -45.69 -1.31 -10.72
N GLU A 45 -46.55 -0.48 -11.30
CA GLU A 45 -47.86 -0.91 -11.80
C GLU A 45 -47.74 -1.92 -12.95
N GLN A 46 -46.73 -1.83 -13.82
CA GLN A 46 -46.48 -2.80 -14.89
C GLN A 46 -45.95 -4.16 -14.37
N LEU A 47 -45.15 -4.13 -13.30
CA LEU A 47 -44.69 -5.33 -12.56
C LEU A 47 -45.82 -5.94 -11.71
N LEU A 48 -46.69 -5.12 -11.12
CA LEU A 48 -47.84 -5.55 -10.29
C LEU A 48 -49.08 -5.96 -11.12
N SER A 49 -49.17 -5.55 -12.39
CA SER A 49 -50.23 -5.95 -13.33
C SER A 49 -49.84 -7.10 -14.27
N TYR A 50 -48.61 -7.60 -14.13
CA TYR A 50 -48.13 -8.73 -14.93
C TYR A 50 -48.86 -10.01 -14.50
N ASP A 51 -49.85 -10.42 -15.29
CA ASP A 51 -50.48 -11.74 -15.19
C ASP A 51 -49.63 -12.76 -15.97
N PRO A 52 -48.93 -13.69 -15.28
CA PRO A 52 -48.00 -14.63 -15.88
C PRO A 52 -48.59 -15.62 -16.90
N SER A 53 -49.91 -15.63 -17.07
CA SER A 53 -50.61 -16.42 -18.08
C SER A 53 -50.60 -15.80 -19.48
N THR A 54 -50.28 -14.51 -19.62
CA THR A 54 -50.52 -13.73 -20.85
C THR A 54 -49.29 -13.44 -21.71
N SER A 55 -48.07 -13.46 -21.16
CA SER A 55 -46.83 -13.22 -21.94
C SER A 55 -45.60 -13.97 -21.39
N PRO A 56 -45.37 -15.23 -21.84
CA PRO A 56 -44.28 -16.08 -21.34
C PRO A 56 -42.87 -15.69 -21.81
N ASP A 57 -42.75 -14.86 -22.87
CA ASP A 57 -41.47 -14.53 -23.53
C ASP A 57 -40.87 -13.17 -23.12
N LEU A 58 -41.42 -12.50 -22.09
CA LEU A 58 -40.91 -11.19 -21.66
C LEU A 58 -39.71 -11.36 -20.72
N ASP A 59 -38.52 -10.98 -21.18
CA ASP A 59 -37.31 -10.97 -20.34
C ASP A 59 -37.38 -9.82 -19.31
N LEU A 60 -37.82 -10.18 -18.11
CA LEU A 60 -37.96 -9.26 -16.98
C LEU A 60 -36.68 -9.15 -16.13
N VAL A 61 -35.64 -9.94 -16.41
CA VAL A 61 -34.42 -9.98 -15.58
C VAL A 61 -33.64 -8.67 -15.70
N GLY A 62 -33.37 -8.21 -16.92
CA GLY A 62 -32.62 -6.97 -17.17
C GLY A 62 -33.25 -5.73 -16.53
N PRO A 63 -34.55 -5.47 -16.71
CA PRO A 63 -35.25 -4.35 -16.05
C PRO A 63 -35.18 -4.41 -14.52
N VAL A 64 -35.41 -5.59 -13.92
CA VAL A 64 -35.35 -5.77 -12.47
C VAL A 64 -33.95 -5.46 -11.94
N VAL A 65 -32.89 -6.00 -12.57
CA VAL A 65 -31.51 -5.74 -12.16
C VAL A 65 -31.14 -4.25 -12.32
N THR A 66 -31.62 -3.61 -13.38
CA THR A 66 -31.39 -2.18 -13.60
C THR A 66 -32.02 -1.33 -12.50
N GLU A 67 -33.25 -1.65 -12.11
CA GLU A 67 -33.92 -0.96 -11.00
C GLU A 67 -33.23 -1.23 -9.66
N LEU A 68 -32.80 -2.48 -9.40
CA LEU A 68 -32.04 -2.83 -8.20
C LEU A 68 -30.71 -2.07 -8.10
N LYS A 69 -29.97 -1.96 -9.22
CA LYS A 69 -28.73 -1.17 -9.29
C LYS A 69 -28.97 0.32 -9.05
N ARG A 70 -30.14 0.82 -9.46
CA ARG A 70 -30.53 2.22 -9.26
C ARG A 70 -30.92 2.49 -7.81
N THR A 71 -31.66 1.59 -7.18
CA THR A 71 -32.10 1.73 -5.78
C THR A 71 -30.97 1.48 -4.79
N TYR A 72 -30.09 0.54 -5.12
CA TYR A 72 -28.91 0.17 -4.34
C TYR A 72 -27.67 0.41 -5.19
N PRO A 73 -27.25 1.67 -5.37
CA PRO A 73 -26.02 1.95 -6.06
C PRO A 73 -24.87 1.23 -5.35
N PRO A 74 -23.86 0.73 -6.09
CA PRO A 74 -22.64 0.23 -5.47
C PRO A 74 -22.09 1.31 -4.53
N VAL A 75 -21.46 0.89 -3.43
CA VAL A 75 -20.85 1.82 -2.48
C VAL A 75 -19.83 2.65 -3.24
N GLU A 76 -20.20 3.85 -3.67
CA GLU A 76 -19.26 4.79 -4.28
C GLU A 76 -18.14 5.04 -3.28
N GLN A 77 -16.91 5.17 -3.80
CA GLN A 77 -15.75 5.61 -3.03
C GLN A 77 -16.18 6.80 -2.18
N ARG A 78 -16.48 6.57 -0.89
CA ARG A 78 -16.66 7.68 0.03
C ARG A 78 -15.30 8.34 0.04
N LYS A 79 -15.19 9.50 -0.64
CA LYS A 79 -14.03 10.39 -0.52
C LYS A 79 -13.65 10.37 0.95
N ARG A 80 -12.49 9.79 1.24
CA ARG A 80 -11.97 9.65 2.59
C ARG A 80 -12.08 11.04 3.19
N LYS A 81 -12.98 11.24 4.16
CA LYS A 81 -13.13 12.57 4.73
C LYS A 81 -11.87 12.85 5.53
N ASP A 82 -11.17 13.87 5.07
CA ASP A 82 -9.86 14.30 5.55
C ASP A 82 -9.84 14.38 7.07
N ASN A 83 -8.99 13.57 7.67
CA ASN A 83 -8.50 13.86 8.99
C ASN A 83 -7.18 14.62 8.75
N GLY A 84 -7.24 15.95 8.65
CA GLY A 84 -6.00 16.76 8.70
C GLY A 84 -5.21 16.46 9.98
N ILE A 85 -4.03 17.05 10.18
CA ILE A 85 -3.16 16.78 11.35
C ILE A 85 -3.94 16.76 12.68
N ILE A 86 -4.93 17.64 12.83
CA ILE A 86 -5.83 17.68 14.00
C ILE A 86 -6.77 16.46 14.05
N GLY A 87 -7.34 16.03 12.93
CA GLY A 87 -8.17 14.84 12.82
C GLY A 87 -7.39 13.54 13.03
N THR A 88 -6.13 13.46 12.58
CA THR A 88 -5.26 12.30 12.86
C THR A 88 -4.89 12.28 14.34
N ILE A 89 -4.47 13.39 14.93
CA ILE A 89 -4.23 13.51 16.39
C ILE A 89 -5.51 13.16 17.17
N LEU A 90 -6.68 13.65 16.76
CA LEU A 90 -7.97 13.33 17.39
C LEU A 90 -8.31 11.85 17.23
N SER A 91 -8.00 11.22 16.09
CA SER A 91 -8.24 9.79 15.85
C SER A 91 -7.29 8.90 16.67
N TYR A 92 -6.02 9.28 16.82
CA TYR A 92 -5.07 8.62 17.71
C TYR A 92 -5.45 8.82 19.17
N ALA A 93 -5.89 10.02 19.55
CA ALA A 93 -6.41 10.31 20.89
C ALA A 93 -7.71 9.53 21.18
N LEU A 94 -8.63 9.42 20.22
CA LEU A 94 -9.86 8.62 20.34
C LEU A 94 -9.59 7.11 20.38
N LYS A 95 -8.52 6.64 19.75
CA LYS A 95 -8.04 5.25 19.87
C LYS A 95 -7.33 4.99 21.20
N ALA A 96 -6.69 6.01 21.78
CA ALA A 96 -6.01 5.92 23.07
C ALA A 96 -6.96 6.04 24.28
N VAL A 97 -8.15 6.62 24.08
CA VAL A 97 -9.22 6.58 25.08
C VAL A 97 -9.91 5.22 24.99
N PRO A 98 -9.90 4.39 26.06
CA PRO A 98 -10.69 3.16 26.08
C PRO A 98 -12.16 3.54 26.00
N SER A 99 -12.73 3.45 24.80
CA SER A 99 -14.14 3.73 24.60
C SER A 99 -14.92 2.62 25.31
N PHE A 100 -15.47 2.92 26.49
CA PHE A 100 -16.56 2.14 27.08
C PHE A 100 -17.77 2.27 26.16
N ARG A 101 -17.78 1.49 25.08
CA ARG A 101 -18.97 1.26 24.29
C ARG A 101 -19.78 0.23 25.08
N LEU A 102 -20.89 0.68 25.67
CA LEU A 102 -21.99 -0.21 26.00
C LEU A 102 -22.34 -0.95 24.71
N GLY A 103 -21.86 -2.18 24.60
CA GLY A 103 -22.19 -3.06 23.48
C GLY A 103 -23.71 -3.19 23.46
N ALA A 104 -24.35 -2.68 22.42
CA ALA A 104 -25.61 -3.26 22.01
C ALA A 104 -25.36 -4.77 21.86
N PRO A 105 -26.19 -5.63 22.44
CA PRO A 105 -25.97 -7.06 22.35
C PRO A 105 -25.84 -7.44 20.87
N PRO A 106 -24.95 -8.40 20.52
CA PRO A 106 -24.90 -8.91 19.17
C PRO A 106 -26.30 -9.36 18.82
N SER A 107 -26.90 -8.75 17.79
CA SER A 107 -28.15 -9.23 17.23
C SER A 107 -27.88 -10.60 16.63
N ALA A 108 -28.01 -11.63 17.47
CA ALA A 108 -27.85 -13.04 17.13
C ALA A 108 -28.99 -13.57 16.24
N ASP A 109 -29.89 -12.70 15.78
CA ASP A 109 -30.94 -13.01 14.81
C ASP A 109 -30.85 -12.03 13.63
N ARG A 110 -29.88 -12.24 12.74
CA ARG A 110 -29.94 -11.76 11.35
C ARG A 110 -30.47 -12.81 10.37
N SER A 111 -30.95 -13.94 10.89
CA SER A 111 -31.74 -14.88 10.09
C SER A 111 -33.21 -14.47 10.18
N LYS A 112 -33.80 -14.08 9.05
CA LYS A 112 -35.21 -13.69 8.86
C LYS A 112 -35.59 -12.23 9.18
N HIS A 113 -34.81 -11.24 8.75
CA HIS A 113 -35.48 -10.00 8.33
C HIS A 113 -36.20 -10.31 7.02
N ALA A 114 -37.53 -10.12 6.99
CA ALA A 114 -38.27 -10.18 5.75
C ALA A 114 -37.64 -9.18 4.77
N ILE A 115 -37.32 -9.64 3.57
CA ILE A 115 -36.80 -8.80 2.50
C ILE A 115 -37.96 -7.88 2.10
N GLU A 116 -38.10 -6.74 2.78
CA GLU A 116 -39.22 -5.81 2.59
C GLU A 116 -38.85 -4.69 1.63
N GLY A 117 -39.79 -4.29 0.77
CA GLY A 117 -39.64 -3.21 -0.20
C GLY A 117 -39.28 -3.70 -1.61
N THR A 118 -38.72 -2.79 -2.43
CA THR A 118 -38.42 -3.02 -3.85
C THR A 118 -37.46 -4.19 -4.10
N LEU A 119 -36.58 -4.49 -3.15
CA LEU A 119 -35.69 -5.66 -3.19
C LEU A 119 -36.48 -6.98 -3.08
N GLY A 120 -37.48 -7.05 -2.21
CA GLY A 120 -38.31 -8.24 -2.01
C GLY A 120 -39.14 -8.56 -3.25
N ASP A 121 -39.76 -7.53 -3.82
CA ASP A 121 -40.53 -7.65 -5.07
C ASP A 121 -39.63 -8.11 -6.22
N GLY A 122 -38.45 -7.50 -6.38
CA GLY A 122 -37.47 -7.88 -7.40
C GLY A 122 -36.99 -9.32 -7.24
N VAL A 123 -36.64 -9.75 -6.02
CA VAL A 123 -36.24 -11.13 -5.72
C VAL A 123 -37.38 -12.11 -6.01
N SER A 124 -38.63 -11.78 -5.65
CA SER A 124 -39.78 -12.66 -5.90
C SER A 124 -40.01 -12.93 -7.39
N VAL A 125 -39.82 -11.90 -8.24
CA VAL A 125 -39.89 -12.03 -9.70
C VAL A 125 -38.74 -12.89 -10.20
N LEU A 126 -37.52 -12.66 -9.72
CA LEU A 126 -36.36 -13.48 -10.11
C LEU A 126 -36.54 -14.95 -9.70
N GLU A 127 -37.03 -15.24 -8.49
CA GLU A 127 -37.30 -16.61 -8.03
C GLU A 127 -38.38 -17.29 -8.87
N TYR A 128 -39.41 -16.54 -9.28
CA TYR A 128 -40.44 -17.04 -10.19
C TYR A 128 -39.86 -17.42 -11.55
N LEU A 129 -38.99 -16.58 -12.12
CA LEU A 129 -38.30 -16.85 -13.38
C LEU A 129 -37.32 -18.01 -13.26
N ALA A 130 -36.62 -18.14 -12.13
CA ALA A 130 -35.73 -19.26 -11.83
C ALA A 130 -36.50 -20.59 -11.77
N LYS A 131 -37.71 -20.61 -11.21
CA LYS A 131 -38.61 -21.80 -11.25
C LYS A 131 -39.03 -22.18 -12.66
N LYS A 132 -39.07 -21.21 -13.59
CA LYS A 132 -39.26 -21.44 -15.03
C LYS A 132 -37.98 -21.81 -15.77
N ASN A 133 -36.87 -22.08 -15.06
CA ASN A 133 -35.56 -22.39 -15.62
C ASN A 133 -34.98 -21.27 -16.51
N ASN A 134 -35.30 -20.00 -16.23
CA ASN A 134 -34.63 -18.88 -16.89
C ASN A 134 -33.16 -18.81 -16.42
N SER A 135 -32.22 -18.85 -17.38
CA SER A 135 -30.78 -18.90 -17.09
C SER A 135 -30.26 -17.68 -16.37
N ASP A 136 -30.74 -16.50 -16.77
CA ASP A 136 -30.21 -15.23 -16.32
C ASP A 136 -30.73 -14.92 -14.92
N ALA A 137 -31.98 -15.30 -14.63
CA ALA A 137 -32.54 -15.26 -13.29
C ALA A 137 -31.78 -16.18 -12.32
N LEU A 138 -31.48 -17.43 -12.73
CA LEU A 138 -30.68 -18.36 -11.92
C LEU A 138 -29.29 -17.81 -11.63
N TYR A 139 -28.64 -17.22 -12.63
CA TYR A 139 -27.30 -16.64 -12.48
C TYR A 139 -27.30 -15.44 -11.53
N VAL A 140 -28.23 -14.50 -11.73
CA VAL A 140 -28.35 -13.29 -10.90
C VAL A 140 -28.67 -13.65 -9.45
N LEU A 141 -29.62 -14.57 -9.20
CA LEU A 141 -29.91 -15.05 -7.84
C LEU A 141 -28.71 -15.76 -7.21
N GLY A 142 -27.99 -16.59 -7.99
CA GLY A 142 -26.75 -17.22 -7.55
C GLY A 142 -25.68 -16.21 -7.15
N GLN A 143 -25.50 -15.14 -7.91
CA GLN A 143 -24.57 -14.05 -7.58
C GLN A 143 -25.02 -13.22 -6.38
N MET A 144 -26.31 -12.89 -6.29
CA MET A 144 -26.88 -12.13 -5.17
C MET A 144 -26.70 -12.88 -3.86
N SER A 145 -27.02 -14.18 -3.84
CA SER A 145 -26.81 -15.06 -2.68
C SER A 145 -25.33 -15.30 -2.35
N PHE A 146 -24.44 -15.29 -3.33
CA PHE A 146 -23.00 -15.48 -3.09
C PHE A 146 -22.31 -14.23 -2.52
N TYR A 147 -22.42 -13.11 -3.22
CA TYR A 147 -21.70 -11.87 -2.88
C TYR A 147 -22.46 -10.99 -1.89
N GLY A 148 -23.77 -11.19 -1.75
CA GLY A 148 -24.64 -10.32 -0.96
C GLY A 148 -24.94 -8.98 -1.64
N ASN A 149 -24.94 -8.97 -2.99
CA ASN A 149 -25.23 -7.78 -3.78
C ASN A 149 -26.60 -7.19 -3.42
N PHE A 150 -26.72 -5.86 -3.48
CA PHE A 150 -27.94 -5.13 -3.12
C PHE A 150 -28.39 -5.35 -1.67
N THR A 151 -27.45 -5.66 -0.76
CA THR A 151 -27.72 -6.01 0.66
C THR A 151 -28.50 -7.31 0.86
N TYR A 152 -28.55 -8.17 -0.17
CA TYR A 152 -29.14 -9.51 -0.09
C TYR A 152 -28.36 -10.39 0.89
N PRO A 153 -29.01 -11.21 1.74
CA PRO A 153 -28.31 -12.07 2.68
C PRO A 153 -27.44 -13.10 1.96
N LYS A 154 -26.20 -13.26 2.43
CA LYS A 154 -25.27 -14.25 1.89
C LYS A 154 -25.72 -15.66 2.31
N ASP A 155 -25.94 -16.53 1.33
CA ASP A 155 -26.23 -17.94 1.54
C ASP A 155 -25.55 -18.78 0.45
N PHE A 156 -24.43 -19.38 0.84
CA PHE A 156 -23.59 -20.15 -0.08
C PHE A 156 -24.25 -21.45 -0.52
N LYS A 157 -25.19 -22.01 0.25
CA LYS A 157 -25.84 -23.28 -0.13
C LYS A 157 -26.86 -23.06 -1.23
N THR A 158 -27.74 -22.07 -1.08
CA THR A 158 -28.70 -21.71 -2.14
C THR A 158 -28.00 -21.21 -3.39
N SER A 159 -26.91 -20.45 -3.23
CA SER A 159 -26.04 -20.06 -4.34
C SER A 159 -25.49 -21.26 -5.12
N PHE A 160 -24.98 -22.28 -4.41
CA PHE A 160 -24.50 -23.51 -5.03
C PHE A 160 -25.61 -24.21 -5.83
N ASP A 161 -26.81 -24.34 -5.26
CA ASP A 161 -27.94 -25.00 -5.91
C ASP A 161 -28.33 -24.28 -7.21
N TYR A 162 -28.38 -22.94 -7.22
CA TYR A 162 -28.66 -22.16 -8.42
C TYR A 162 -27.58 -22.31 -9.50
N PHE A 163 -26.29 -22.22 -9.13
CA PHE A 163 -25.21 -22.42 -10.10
C PHE A 163 -25.16 -23.85 -10.63
N HIS A 164 -25.44 -24.84 -9.78
CA HIS A 164 -25.49 -26.25 -10.17
C HIS A 164 -26.64 -26.51 -11.14
N GLN A 165 -27.84 -26.00 -10.84
CA GLN A 165 -28.99 -26.07 -11.75
C GLN A 165 -28.68 -25.41 -13.10
N LEU A 166 -28.11 -24.20 -13.09
CA LEU A 166 -27.75 -23.47 -14.30
C LEU A 166 -26.69 -24.20 -15.15
N ALA A 167 -25.67 -24.78 -14.51
CA ALA A 167 -24.65 -25.56 -15.20
C ALA A 167 -25.23 -26.83 -15.85
N MET A 168 -26.19 -27.48 -15.21
CA MET A 168 -26.85 -28.69 -15.73
C MET A 168 -27.83 -28.39 -16.87
N LEU A 169 -28.50 -27.23 -16.85
CA LEU A 169 -29.46 -26.85 -17.89
C LEU A 169 -28.76 -26.43 -19.19
N ASN A 170 -27.85 -25.46 -19.10
CA ASN A 170 -27.32 -24.76 -20.28
C ASN A 170 -25.81 -24.93 -20.47
N GLY A 171 -25.09 -25.54 -19.52
CA GLY A 171 -23.63 -25.59 -19.55
C GLY A 171 -22.99 -24.20 -19.49
N ASN A 172 -23.63 -23.24 -18.80
CA ASN A 172 -23.17 -21.86 -18.73
C ASN A 172 -21.75 -21.79 -18.13
N SER A 173 -20.83 -21.11 -18.82
CA SER A 173 -19.42 -21.07 -18.49
C SER A 173 -19.12 -20.33 -17.18
N SER A 174 -19.87 -19.26 -16.89
CA SER A 174 -19.75 -18.51 -15.63
C SER A 174 -20.25 -19.32 -14.44
N ALA A 175 -21.35 -20.07 -14.61
CA ALA A 175 -21.86 -20.96 -13.56
C ALA A 175 -20.86 -22.10 -13.27
N GLN A 176 -20.29 -22.71 -14.32
CA GLN A 176 -19.24 -23.72 -14.18
C GLN A 176 -17.99 -23.16 -13.49
N HIS A 177 -17.58 -21.92 -13.80
CA HIS A 177 -16.49 -21.25 -13.10
C HIS A 177 -16.77 -21.09 -11.61
N MET A 178 -17.98 -20.65 -11.24
CA MET A 178 -18.39 -20.51 -9.84
C MET A 178 -18.45 -21.85 -9.11
N LEU A 179 -18.97 -22.91 -9.75
CA LEU A 179 -18.93 -24.26 -9.17
C LEU A 179 -17.49 -24.73 -8.94
N GLY A 180 -16.59 -24.50 -9.91
CA GLY A 180 -15.17 -24.78 -9.78
C GLY A 180 -14.56 -24.08 -8.57
N PHE A 181 -14.91 -22.82 -8.36
CA PHE A 181 -14.49 -22.01 -7.22
C PHE A 181 -15.03 -22.52 -5.88
N MET A 182 -16.30 -22.90 -5.81
CA MET A 182 -16.88 -23.42 -4.58
C MET A 182 -16.28 -24.78 -4.19
N TYR A 183 -16.04 -25.67 -5.15
CA TYR A 183 -15.33 -26.94 -4.90
C TYR A 183 -13.86 -26.73 -4.53
N SER A 184 -13.18 -25.70 -5.07
CA SER A 184 -11.75 -25.48 -4.79
C SER A 184 -11.50 -24.91 -3.40
N THR A 185 -12.39 -24.04 -2.93
CA THR A 185 -12.26 -23.34 -1.64
C THR A 185 -13.02 -24.03 -0.50
N GLY A 186 -14.18 -24.64 -0.78
CA GLY A 186 -15.09 -25.14 0.26
C GLY A 186 -15.75 -24.02 1.08
N ILE A 187 -15.83 -22.81 0.50
CA ILE A 187 -16.26 -21.59 1.20
C ILE A 187 -17.66 -21.73 1.80
N GLY A 188 -17.83 -21.21 3.02
CA GLY A 188 -19.13 -21.18 3.70
C GLY A 188 -19.72 -22.55 4.05
N GLY A 189 -18.93 -23.63 3.97
CA GLY A 189 -19.39 -24.99 4.27
C GLY A 189 -20.49 -25.51 3.34
N ALA A 190 -20.75 -24.83 2.21
CA ALA A 190 -21.78 -25.24 1.25
C ALA A 190 -21.44 -26.58 0.59
N VAL A 191 -20.14 -26.83 0.37
CA VAL A 191 -19.62 -28.01 -0.31
C VAL A 191 -18.28 -28.40 0.29
N GLU A 192 -18.01 -29.71 0.37
CA GLU A 192 -16.69 -30.21 0.73
C GLU A 192 -15.65 -29.89 -0.35
N ARG A 193 -14.44 -29.55 0.10
CA ARG A 193 -13.35 -29.19 -0.80
C ARG A 193 -12.88 -30.39 -1.62
N ASP A 194 -13.04 -30.30 -2.94
CA ASP A 194 -12.63 -31.32 -3.91
C ASP A 194 -11.86 -30.67 -5.07
N GLN A 195 -10.53 -30.80 -5.04
CA GLN A 195 -9.66 -30.19 -6.04
C GLN A 195 -9.83 -30.78 -7.44
N ALA A 196 -10.25 -32.06 -7.55
CA ALA A 196 -10.43 -32.76 -8.81
C ALA A 196 -11.73 -32.33 -9.49
N ARG A 197 -12.85 -32.26 -8.75
CA ARG A 197 -14.10 -31.67 -9.26
C ARG A 197 -13.93 -30.21 -9.62
N ALA A 198 -13.22 -29.45 -8.78
CA ALA A 198 -12.90 -28.05 -9.10
C ALA A 198 -12.18 -27.92 -10.44
N LEU A 199 -11.18 -28.79 -10.70
CA LEU A 199 -10.46 -28.78 -11.97
C LEU A 199 -11.40 -29.07 -13.13
N LEU A 200 -12.24 -30.10 -13.00
CA LEU A 200 -13.17 -30.50 -14.03
C LEU A 200 -14.07 -29.32 -14.45
N TYR A 201 -14.73 -28.67 -13.49
CA TYR A 201 -15.60 -27.53 -13.77
C TYR A 201 -14.83 -26.34 -14.36
N TYR A 202 -13.64 -26.02 -13.83
CA TYR A 202 -12.81 -24.97 -14.44
C TYR A 202 -12.40 -25.29 -15.87
N THR A 203 -12.10 -26.56 -16.19
CA THR A 203 -11.74 -26.95 -17.56
C THR A 203 -12.93 -26.85 -18.52
N PHE A 204 -14.16 -27.16 -18.09
CA PHE A 204 -15.36 -26.95 -18.90
C PHE A 204 -15.62 -25.45 -19.14
N ALA A 205 -15.48 -24.63 -18.10
CA ALA A 205 -15.59 -23.17 -18.21
C ALA A 205 -14.50 -22.57 -19.12
N ALA A 206 -13.26 -23.06 -19.02
CA ALA A 206 -12.16 -22.62 -19.86
C ALA A 206 -12.32 -23.04 -21.33
N ASN A 207 -12.84 -24.25 -21.59
CA ASN A 207 -13.12 -24.73 -22.94
C ASN A 207 -14.27 -23.97 -23.60
N SER A 208 -15.23 -23.46 -22.82
CA SER A 208 -16.30 -22.57 -23.28
C SER A 208 -15.86 -21.09 -23.39
N GLY A 209 -14.60 -20.77 -23.09
CA GLY A 209 -14.00 -19.47 -23.34
C GLY A 209 -14.08 -18.46 -22.19
N HIS A 210 -14.47 -18.90 -20.97
CA HIS A 210 -14.52 -18.02 -19.79
C HIS A 210 -13.11 -17.60 -19.35
N THR A 211 -12.82 -16.30 -19.44
CA THR A 211 -11.46 -15.73 -19.26
C THR A 211 -10.84 -16.05 -17.90
N ARG A 212 -11.58 -15.83 -16.80
CA ARG A 212 -11.09 -16.13 -15.45
C ARG A 212 -10.80 -17.62 -15.25
N ALA A 213 -11.60 -18.48 -15.89
CA ALA A 213 -11.44 -19.93 -15.77
C ALA A 213 -10.24 -20.42 -16.59
N GLU A 214 -10.02 -19.87 -17.79
CA GLU A 214 -8.81 -20.10 -18.58
C GLU A 214 -7.57 -19.74 -17.75
N MET A 215 -7.56 -18.57 -17.10
CA MET A 215 -6.45 -18.15 -16.24
C MET A 215 -6.25 -19.10 -15.04
N THR A 216 -7.32 -19.48 -14.33
CA THR A 216 -7.25 -20.43 -13.21
C THR A 216 -6.71 -21.80 -13.65
N VAL A 217 -7.19 -22.35 -14.77
CA VAL A 217 -6.68 -23.64 -15.29
C VAL A 217 -5.20 -23.54 -15.67
N ALA A 218 -4.81 -22.43 -16.29
CA ALA A 218 -3.42 -22.17 -16.64
C ALA A 218 -2.53 -22.14 -15.39
N HIS A 219 -2.94 -21.41 -14.35
CA HIS A 219 -2.23 -21.34 -13.08
C HIS A 219 -2.12 -22.71 -12.39
N ARG A 220 -3.21 -23.49 -12.38
CA ARG A 220 -3.23 -24.81 -11.75
C ARG A 220 -2.26 -25.79 -12.43
N HIS A 221 -2.19 -25.80 -13.76
CA HIS A 221 -1.21 -26.61 -14.49
C HIS A 221 0.23 -26.09 -14.38
N HIS A 222 0.42 -24.77 -14.24
CA HIS A 222 1.74 -24.19 -14.03
C HIS A 222 2.29 -24.54 -12.64
N SER A 223 1.46 -24.37 -11.59
CA SER A 223 1.83 -24.58 -10.19
C SER A 223 1.71 -26.04 -9.74
N GLY A 224 0.97 -26.88 -10.47
CA GLY A 224 0.68 -28.28 -10.10
C GLY A 224 -0.36 -28.42 -8.99
N ILE A 225 -1.40 -27.57 -9.00
CA ILE A 225 -2.46 -27.56 -7.99
C ILE A 225 -3.58 -28.48 -8.46
N GLY A 226 -3.82 -29.59 -7.75
CA GLY A 226 -4.83 -30.59 -8.13
C GLY A 226 -4.54 -31.29 -9.47
N THR A 227 -3.35 -31.10 -10.04
CA THR A 227 -2.90 -31.63 -11.33
C THR A 227 -1.39 -31.84 -11.35
N VAL A 228 -0.92 -32.61 -12.33
CA VAL A 228 0.51 -32.66 -12.66
C VAL A 228 0.91 -31.35 -13.34
N LYS A 229 2.11 -30.85 -13.04
CA LYS A 229 2.68 -29.67 -13.69
C LYS A 229 2.84 -29.92 -15.19
N SER A 230 2.28 -29.04 -16.01
CA SER A 230 2.42 -29.10 -17.47
C SER A 230 2.53 -27.69 -18.03
N CYS A 231 3.68 -27.39 -18.63
CA CYS A 231 3.93 -26.10 -19.25
C CYS A 231 3.10 -25.92 -20.53
N GLU A 232 2.91 -26.98 -21.32
CA GLU A 232 2.20 -26.90 -22.61
C GLU A 232 0.72 -26.54 -22.44
N THR A 233 0.04 -27.15 -21.47
CA THR A 233 -1.36 -26.82 -21.17
C THR A 233 -1.46 -25.44 -20.54
N ALA A 234 -0.53 -25.07 -19.66
CA ALA A 234 -0.49 -23.74 -19.05
C ALA A 234 -0.31 -22.64 -20.10
N VAL A 235 0.67 -22.76 -21.01
CA VAL A 235 0.88 -21.78 -22.11
C VAL A 235 -0.37 -21.68 -22.96
N ARG A 236 -1.00 -22.79 -23.33
CA ARG A 236 -2.18 -22.78 -24.20
C ARG A 236 -3.30 -21.90 -23.64
N TYR A 237 -3.60 -22.00 -22.35
CA TYR A 237 -4.66 -21.21 -21.72
C TYR A 237 -4.19 -19.78 -21.40
N TYR A 238 -2.98 -19.59 -20.88
CA TYR A 238 -2.45 -18.25 -20.63
C TYR A 238 -2.35 -17.42 -21.91
N LYS A 239 -1.97 -18.04 -23.04
CA LYS A 239 -1.96 -17.40 -24.36
C LYS A 239 -3.34 -16.90 -24.75
N ARG A 240 -4.40 -17.71 -24.61
CA ARG A 240 -5.79 -17.26 -24.90
C ARG A 240 -6.20 -16.05 -24.07
N VAL A 241 -5.84 -16.02 -22.79
CA VAL A 241 -6.12 -14.88 -21.92
C VAL A 241 -5.30 -13.67 -22.33
N ALA A 242 -4.01 -13.86 -22.66
CA ALA A 242 -3.13 -12.80 -23.14
C ALA A 242 -3.59 -12.21 -24.49
N ASP A 243 -4.05 -13.04 -25.42
CA ASP A 243 -4.62 -12.61 -26.70
C ASP A 243 -5.83 -11.70 -26.47
N LYS A 244 -6.73 -12.09 -25.55
CA LYS A 244 -7.88 -11.27 -25.14
C LYS A 244 -7.45 -9.97 -24.45
N ALA A 245 -6.43 -10.03 -23.59
CA ALA A 245 -5.88 -8.86 -22.89
C ALA A 245 -5.25 -7.85 -23.86
N VAL A 246 -4.47 -8.32 -24.85
CA VAL A 246 -3.87 -7.48 -25.88
C VAL A 246 -4.92 -6.93 -26.83
N ALA A 247 -5.92 -7.73 -27.21
CA ALA A 247 -7.06 -7.26 -28.01
C ALA A 247 -7.84 -6.15 -27.29
N TRP A 248 -8.07 -6.31 -25.98
CA TRP A 248 -8.68 -5.28 -25.13
C TRP A 248 -7.80 -4.03 -25.00
N TYR A 249 -6.49 -4.20 -24.81
CA TYR A 249 -5.54 -3.08 -24.79
C TYR A 249 -5.59 -2.27 -26.11
N ARG A 250 -5.59 -2.96 -27.25
CA ARG A 250 -5.59 -2.37 -28.60
C ARG A 250 -6.92 -1.78 -29.03
N SER A 251 -8.04 -2.19 -28.42
CA SER A 251 -9.36 -1.60 -28.71
C SER A 251 -9.54 -0.19 -28.10
N GLY A 252 -8.58 0.24 -27.26
CA GLY A 252 -8.53 1.60 -26.75
C GLY A 252 -8.21 2.67 -27.81
N PRO A 253 -8.22 3.95 -27.41
CA PRO A 253 -7.80 5.05 -28.28
C PRO A 253 -6.30 4.92 -28.66
N PRO A 254 -5.80 5.69 -29.65
CA PRO A 254 -4.42 5.60 -30.12
C PRO A 254 -3.39 5.55 -28.97
N GLY A 255 -2.54 4.52 -28.97
CA GLY A 255 -1.59 4.24 -27.88
C GLY A 255 -2.14 3.33 -26.76
N GLY A 256 -3.31 2.72 -26.95
CA GLY A 256 -3.86 1.65 -26.11
C GLY A 256 -4.70 2.12 -24.92
N MET A 257 -5.44 1.20 -24.30
CA MET A 257 -6.17 1.49 -23.06
C MET A 257 -5.21 1.83 -21.91
N THR A 258 -5.67 2.71 -21.02
CA THR A 258 -4.94 3.11 -19.80
C THR A 258 -5.85 2.86 -18.61
N TRP A 259 -5.31 2.29 -17.53
CA TRP A 259 -6.04 2.03 -16.29
C TRP A 259 -5.10 2.15 -15.10
N ILE A 260 -5.69 2.32 -13.91
CA ILE A 260 -4.98 2.35 -12.65
C ILE A 260 -4.74 0.89 -12.23
N GLN A 261 -3.52 0.57 -11.84
CA GLN A 261 -3.18 -0.73 -11.26
C GLN A 261 -3.65 -0.73 -9.80
N GLU A 262 -4.61 -1.59 -9.49
CA GLU A 262 -5.25 -1.71 -8.18
C GLU A 262 -4.67 -2.87 -7.36
N SER A 263 -3.88 -3.77 -7.97
CA SER A 263 -3.32 -4.91 -7.26
C SER A 263 -2.33 -4.50 -6.15
N LEU A 264 -2.71 -4.76 -4.90
CA LEU A 264 -1.90 -4.48 -3.71
C LEU A 264 -1.97 -5.66 -2.73
N ARG A 265 -0.89 -5.84 -1.96
CA ARG A 265 -0.93 -6.56 -0.67
C ARG A 265 -1.41 -5.62 0.43
N ILE A 266 -2.57 -5.90 1.01
CA ILE A 266 -3.15 -5.15 2.14
C ILE A 266 -2.17 -5.11 3.32
N ALA A 267 -1.42 -6.18 3.54
CA ALA A 267 -0.41 -6.25 4.60
C ALA A 267 0.61 -5.11 4.49
N ASP A 268 1.01 -4.71 3.27
CA ASP A 268 2.02 -3.69 3.05
C ASP A 268 1.57 -2.29 3.54
N GLU A 269 0.26 -2.01 3.58
CA GLU A 269 -0.27 -0.76 4.17
C GLU A 269 -0.04 -0.68 5.69
N ASN A 270 0.07 -1.83 6.35
CA ASN A 270 0.32 -1.92 7.79
C ASN A 270 1.81 -2.08 8.10
N GLY A 271 2.70 -1.79 7.14
CA GLY A 271 4.14 -2.04 7.26
C GLY A 271 4.51 -3.51 7.00
N GLY A 272 3.63 -4.29 6.40
CA GLY A 272 3.82 -5.70 6.10
C GLY A 272 3.11 -6.65 7.05
N VAL A 273 3.33 -7.94 6.84
CA VAL A 273 2.62 -9.03 7.52
C VAL A 273 2.92 -9.09 9.03
N TYR A 274 4.14 -8.72 9.42
CA TYR A 274 4.59 -8.64 10.82
C TYR A 274 4.57 -7.20 11.37
N GLY A 275 4.15 -6.24 10.55
CA GLY A 275 4.20 -4.81 10.84
C GLY A 275 5.52 -4.16 10.42
N GLU A 276 5.54 -2.83 10.56
CA GLU A 276 6.65 -1.96 10.20
C GLU A 276 7.93 -2.36 10.94
N GLY A 277 9.04 -2.32 10.21
CA GLY A 277 10.37 -2.69 10.72
C GLY A 277 10.63 -4.18 10.89
N ALA A 278 9.61 -5.02 11.02
CA ALA A 278 9.78 -6.47 11.13
C ALA A 278 9.63 -7.19 9.79
N SER A 279 8.72 -6.72 8.93
CA SER A 279 8.43 -7.34 7.65
C SER A 279 9.49 -6.99 6.61
N VAL A 280 9.74 -7.90 5.67
CA VAL A 280 10.69 -7.65 4.59
C VAL A 280 10.15 -6.59 3.63
N SER A 281 8.83 -6.45 3.51
CA SER A 281 8.21 -5.37 2.73
C SER A 281 8.56 -3.96 3.23
N SER A 282 8.78 -3.77 4.54
CA SER A 282 9.08 -2.47 5.16
C SER A 282 10.55 -2.25 5.48
N ALA A 283 11.30 -3.31 5.79
CA ALA A 283 12.69 -3.21 6.26
C ALA A 283 13.71 -3.94 5.37
N GLY A 284 13.25 -4.60 4.30
CA GLY A 284 14.14 -5.30 3.37
C GLY A 284 14.95 -4.33 2.48
N MET A 285 15.92 -4.88 1.76
CA MET A 285 16.81 -4.11 0.85
C MET A 285 16.06 -3.29 -0.20
N ASN A 286 14.85 -3.72 -0.59
CA ASN A 286 14.01 -3.05 -1.59
C ASN A 286 12.84 -2.27 -0.96
N ALA A 287 12.83 -2.11 0.36
CA ALA A 287 11.80 -1.34 1.03
C ALA A 287 11.91 0.15 0.71
N LYS A 288 10.78 0.85 0.69
CA LYS A 288 10.75 2.30 0.47
C LYS A 288 11.25 3.01 1.73
N GLN A 289 12.50 3.41 1.75
CA GLN A 289 13.07 4.19 2.86
C GLN A 289 12.56 5.64 2.85
N SER A 290 12.21 6.18 4.02
CA SER A 290 11.97 7.63 4.19
C SER A 290 13.26 8.41 4.03
N HIS A 291 13.22 9.52 3.30
CA HIS A 291 14.24 10.55 3.45
C HIS A 291 14.00 11.28 4.79
N PRO A 292 15.03 11.67 5.56
CA PRO A 292 14.84 12.34 6.87
C PRO A 292 13.89 13.55 6.86
N ASN A 293 13.76 14.24 5.72
CA ASN A 293 12.92 15.42 5.55
C ASN A 293 11.52 15.13 4.98
N HIS A 294 11.20 13.88 4.63
CA HIS A 294 9.91 13.46 4.11
C HIS A 294 9.53 12.08 4.67
N GLY A 295 8.41 11.99 5.39
CA GLY A 295 7.94 10.71 5.90
C GLY A 295 7.82 9.66 4.79
N ALA A 296 8.23 8.42 5.07
CA ALA A 296 8.20 7.27 4.14
C ALA A 296 6.79 7.03 3.57
N TYR A 297 5.79 7.52 4.30
CA TYR A 297 4.37 7.39 4.03
C TYR A 297 3.68 8.76 3.95
N ALA A 298 4.31 9.75 3.29
CA ALA A 298 3.52 10.89 2.81
C ALA A 298 2.38 10.29 1.98
N SER A 299 1.14 10.48 2.44
CA SER A 299 0.00 9.98 1.70
C SER A 299 0.01 10.64 0.32
N ILE A 300 -0.50 9.96 -0.70
CA ILE A 300 -0.57 10.54 -2.04
C ILE A 300 -1.26 11.92 -2.00
N ASP A 301 -2.22 12.08 -1.10
CA ASP A 301 -2.94 13.31 -0.82
C ASP A 301 -2.01 14.42 -0.30
N ASP A 302 -1.12 14.12 0.67
CA ASP A 302 -0.13 15.08 1.17
C ASP A 302 0.83 15.55 0.06
N ILE A 303 1.23 14.63 -0.82
CA ILE A 303 2.11 14.93 -1.96
C ILE A 303 1.38 15.84 -2.96
N ILE A 304 0.10 15.56 -3.24
CA ILE A 304 -0.74 16.36 -4.12
C ILE A 304 -0.96 17.75 -3.54
N GLU A 305 -1.26 17.86 -2.25
CA GLU A 305 -1.44 19.13 -1.55
C GLU A 305 -0.14 19.96 -1.60
N TYR A 306 1.00 19.32 -1.31
CA TYR A 306 2.31 19.94 -1.44
C TYR A 306 2.58 20.43 -2.87
N TRP A 307 2.35 19.59 -3.88
CA TRP A 307 2.53 19.99 -5.28
C TRP A 307 1.56 21.10 -5.71
N ASP A 308 0.32 21.10 -5.23
CA ASP A 308 -0.62 22.17 -5.54
C ASP A 308 -0.17 23.49 -4.90
N LEU A 309 0.26 23.47 -3.63
CA LEU A 309 0.86 24.64 -2.96
C LEU A 309 2.07 25.18 -3.73
N MET A 310 2.97 24.30 -4.18
CA MET A 310 4.15 24.69 -4.95
C MET A 310 3.80 25.19 -6.36
N SER A 311 2.78 24.59 -6.98
CA SER A 311 2.22 25.03 -8.26
C SER A 311 1.63 26.45 -8.15
N GLN A 312 0.91 26.74 -7.06
CA GLN A 312 0.38 28.08 -6.76
C GLN A 312 1.50 29.12 -6.54
N LYS A 313 2.60 28.72 -5.89
CA LYS A 313 3.82 29.55 -5.79
C LYS A 313 4.51 29.77 -7.15
N GLY A 314 4.07 29.06 -8.19
CA GLY A 314 4.53 29.21 -9.55
C GLY A 314 5.65 28.25 -9.96
N ASP A 315 5.90 27.20 -9.18
CA ASP A 315 6.82 26.13 -9.57
C ASP A 315 6.24 25.29 -10.72
N PHE A 316 6.94 25.28 -11.85
CA PHE A 316 6.52 24.57 -13.04
C PHE A 316 6.75 23.06 -12.96
N LYS A 317 7.71 22.60 -12.13
CA LYS A 317 7.96 21.17 -11.92
C LYS A 317 6.80 20.54 -11.15
N ALA A 318 6.38 21.19 -10.06
CA ALA A 318 5.19 20.80 -9.31
C ALA A 318 3.94 20.80 -10.20
N SER A 319 3.68 21.87 -10.98
CA SER A 319 2.55 21.89 -11.92
C SER A 319 2.59 20.74 -12.94
N PHE A 320 3.77 20.41 -13.49
CA PHE A 320 3.92 19.30 -14.44
C PHE A 320 3.65 17.95 -13.78
N ASN A 321 4.24 17.70 -12.61
CA ASN A 321 4.07 16.45 -11.87
C ASN A 321 2.61 16.24 -11.45
N LEU A 322 1.94 17.33 -11.04
CA LEU A 322 0.53 17.33 -10.70
C LEU A 322 -0.34 17.02 -11.92
N GLY A 323 -0.06 17.64 -13.06
CA GLY A 323 -0.72 17.32 -14.34
C GLY A 323 -0.53 15.86 -14.73
N ARG A 324 0.67 15.30 -14.57
CA ARG A 324 0.98 13.89 -14.81
C ARG A 324 0.20 12.98 -13.86
N ALA A 325 0.16 13.30 -12.57
CA ALA A 325 -0.56 12.50 -11.58
C ALA A 325 -2.06 12.40 -11.90
N TYR A 326 -2.71 13.51 -12.25
CA TYR A 326 -4.12 13.51 -12.67
C TYR A 326 -4.34 12.81 -14.03
N TYR A 327 -3.37 12.84 -14.94
CA TYR A 327 -3.48 12.18 -16.25
C TYR A 327 -3.35 10.66 -16.15
N ASP A 328 -2.29 10.18 -15.49
CA ASP A 328 -2.03 8.74 -15.37
C ASP A 328 -2.98 8.09 -14.34
N GLY A 329 -3.37 8.84 -13.30
CA GLY A 329 -4.14 8.34 -12.17
C GLY A 329 -3.30 7.44 -11.27
N GLN A 330 -3.65 7.40 -9.98
CA GLN A 330 -3.05 6.50 -9.00
C GLN A 330 -4.12 6.00 -8.05
N ARG A 331 -3.84 4.98 -7.26
CA ARG A 331 -4.79 4.53 -6.24
C ARG A 331 -5.10 5.67 -5.26
N GLY A 332 -6.38 5.96 -5.06
CA GLY A 332 -6.86 7.13 -4.30
C GLY A 332 -6.98 8.43 -5.11
N LEU A 333 -6.36 8.50 -6.30
CA LEU A 333 -6.44 9.63 -7.23
C LEU A 333 -7.04 9.19 -8.57
N PRO A 334 -8.36 9.36 -8.78
CA PRO A 334 -8.98 9.05 -10.05
C PRO A 334 -8.42 9.94 -11.18
N GLN A 335 -8.42 9.42 -12.40
CA GLN A 335 -7.99 10.16 -13.58
C GLN A 335 -8.90 11.38 -13.81
N ASP A 336 -8.30 12.57 -13.93
CA ASP A 336 -8.99 13.82 -14.27
C ASP A 336 -8.23 14.49 -15.42
N PHE A 337 -8.68 14.21 -16.64
CA PHE A 337 -8.06 14.72 -17.86
C PHE A 337 -8.21 16.23 -18.03
N ASP A 338 -9.29 16.83 -17.52
CA ASP A 338 -9.54 18.26 -17.63
C ASP A 338 -8.58 19.05 -16.75
N LEU A 339 -8.39 18.59 -15.51
CA LEU A 339 -7.47 19.19 -14.57
C LEU A 339 -6.01 18.94 -14.99
N ALA A 340 -5.69 17.74 -15.46
CA ALA A 340 -4.38 17.44 -16.04
C ALA A 340 -4.02 18.38 -17.19
N ARG A 341 -4.94 18.54 -18.16
CA ARG A 341 -4.79 19.47 -19.28
C ARG A 341 -4.58 20.91 -18.79
N LYS A 342 -5.32 21.35 -17.77
CA LYS A 342 -5.17 22.70 -17.20
C LYS A 342 -3.74 22.91 -16.69
N TYR A 343 -3.19 21.98 -15.91
CA TYR A 343 -1.82 22.09 -15.41
C TYR A 343 -0.76 21.99 -16.53
N PHE A 344 -0.95 21.16 -17.55
CA PHE A 344 -0.04 21.16 -18.70
C PHE A 344 -0.10 22.49 -19.47
N LEU A 345 -1.28 23.10 -19.59
CA LEU A 345 -1.43 24.43 -20.19
C LEU A 345 -0.78 25.53 -19.32
N THR A 346 -0.82 25.44 -17.99
CA THR A 346 -0.13 26.43 -17.14
C THR A 346 1.39 26.35 -17.32
N VAL A 347 1.96 25.16 -17.44
CA VAL A 347 3.39 24.96 -17.71
C VAL A 347 3.76 25.49 -19.10
N THR A 348 3.03 25.08 -20.14
CA THR A 348 3.33 25.50 -21.52
C THR A 348 3.15 27.02 -21.72
N ASN A 349 2.15 27.64 -21.09
CA ASN A 349 1.94 29.11 -21.17
C ASN A 349 3.04 29.93 -20.48
N LYS A 350 3.77 29.35 -19.51
CA LYS A 350 4.94 30.02 -18.91
C LYS A 350 6.10 30.13 -19.91
N PHE A 351 6.18 29.22 -20.88
CA PHE A 351 7.27 29.17 -21.86
C PHE A 351 6.88 29.73 -23.24
N TRP A 352 5.68 29.39 -23.75
CA TRP A 352 5.13 29.92 -25.00
C TRP A 352 4.02 30.93 -24.72
N ARG A 353 4.30 32.21 -24.88
CA ARG A 353 3.30 33.28 -24.74
C ARG A 353 2.84 33.74 -26.12
N ARG A 354 1.55 33.52 -26.44
CA ARG A 354 0.96 33.82 -27.77
C ARG A 354 1.75 33.18 -28.94
N GLY A 355 2.29 31.98 -28.73
CA GLY A 355 3.04 31.25 -29.75
C GLY A 355 4.50 31.69 -29.95
N ARG A 356 5.01 32.63 -29.15
CA ARG A 356 6.44 32.99 -29.12
C ARG A 356 7.09 32.44 -27.86
N VAL A 357 8.34 32.01 -27.99
CA VAL A 357 9.17 31.61 -26.84
C VAL A 357 9.47 32.86 -26.01
N VAL A 358 9.30 32.77 -24.69
CA VAL A 358 9.64 33.86 -23.77
C VAL A 358 11.16 33.99 -23.67
N GLU A 359 11.69 35.20 -23.80
CA GLU A 359 13.14 35.47 -23.84
C GLU A 359 13.85 35.20 -22.50
N GLN A 360 13.15 35.35 -21.37
CA GLN A 360 13.66 35.07 -20.03
C GLN A 360 12.82 33.98 -19.36
N PHE A 361 13.42 32.80 -19.16
CA PHE A 361 12.78 31.68 -18.48
C PHE A 361 13.70 31.03 -17.45
N LYS A 362 13.10 30.38 -16.44
CA LYS A 362 13.85 29.61 -15.45
C LYS A 362 14.53 28.40 -16.12
N PRO A 363 15.77 28.05 -15.74
CA PRO A 363 16.47 26.92 -16.32
C PRO A 363 15.67 25.62 -16.15
N GLY A 364 15.60 24.81 -17.21
CA GLY A 364 14.84 23.56 -17.26
C GLY A 364 13.33 23.71 -17.56
N LEU A 365 12.82 24.94 -17.67
CA LEU A 365 11.43 25.17 -18.10
C LEU A 365 11.21 24.72 -19.55
N ASP A 366 12.19 24.92 -20.43
CA ASP A 366 12.19 24.50 -21.83
C ASP A 366 11.95 22.98 -21.98
N LYS A 367 12.73 22.15 -21.29
CA LYS A 367 12.58 20.68 -21.30
C LYS A 367 11.23 20.25 -20.72
N THR A 368 10.82 20.87 -19.60
CA THR A 368 9.54 20.55 -18.95
C THR A 368 8.34 20.98 -19.79
N ALA A 369 8.44 22.12 -20.48
CA ALA A 369 7.43 22.59 -21.41
C ALA A 369 7.34 21.69 -22.65
N GLY A 370 8.47 21.17 -23.15
CA GLY A 370 8.51 20.13 -24.18
C GLY A 370 7.76 18.86 -23.77
N ARG A 371 8.02 18.34 -22.56
CA ARG A 371 7.29 17.19 -21.99
C ARG A 371 5.79 17.48 -21.84
N ALA A 372 5.44 18.65 -21.29
CA ALA A 372 4.04 19.07 -21.16
C ALA A 372 3.33 19.17 -22.53
N ALA A 373 4.04 19.65 -23.57
CA ALA A 373 3.52 19.65 -24.94
C ALA A 373 3.30 18.22 -25.47
N GLY A 374 4.17 17.26 -25.14
CA GLY A 374 3.97 15.84 -25.45
C GLY A 374 2.72 15.24 -24.80
N TYR A 375 2.40 15.60 -23.55
CA TYR A 375 1.14 15.19 -22.91
C TYR A 375 -0.08 15.88 -23.51
N LEU A 376 -0.02 17.17 -23.83
CA LEU A 376 -1.10 17.86 -24.55
C LEU A 376 -1.34 17.25 -25.93
N GLY A 377 -0.28 16.92 -26.67
CA GLY A 377 -0.35 16.22 -27.95
C GLY A 377 -1.06 14.88 -27.79
N ARG A 378 -0.72 14.10 -26.76
CA ARG A 378 -1.35 12.82 -26.43
C ARG A 378 -2.84 12.98 -26.08
N ILE A 379 -3.19 13.97 -25.27
CA ILE A 379 -4.59 14.30 -24.93
C ILE A 379 -5.41 14.56 -26.19
N TYR A 380 -4.91 15.39 -27.12
CA TYR A 380 -5.61 15.68 -28.37
C TYR A 380 -5.60 14.51 -29.38
N LEU A 381 -4.57 13.67 -29.37
CA LEU A 381 -4.48 12.48 -30.22
C LEU A 381 -5.52 11.44 -29.80
N ARG A 382 -5.69 11.25 -28.49
CA ARG A 382 -6.60 10.25 -27.92
C ARG A 382 -8.04 10.75 -27.77
N GLY A 383 -8.22 12.05 -27.54
CA GLY A 383 -9.50 12.62 -27.16
C GLY A 383 -9.80 12.46 -25.66
N ASP A 384 -8.77 12.40 -24.82
CA ASP A 384 -8.93 12.22 -23.37
C ASP A 384 -9.47 13.53 -22.73
N GLY A 385 -10.74 13.57 -22.34
CA GLY A 385 -11.39 14.79 -21.80
C GLY A 385 -11.59 15.92 -22.82
N VAL A 386 -11.30 15.67 -24.11
CA VAL A 386 -11.45 16.64 -25.20
C VAL A 386 -11.90 15.97 -26.48
N GLU A 387 -12.50 16.74 -27.39
CA GLU A 387 -12.71 16.25 -28.75
C GLU A 387 -11.37 15.95 -29.42
N GLN A 388 -11.28 14.77 -30.03
CA GLN A 388 -10.09 14.30 -30.72
C GLN A 388 -9.74 15.25 -31.88
N ASN A 389 -8.48 15.69 -31.93
CA ASN A 389 -8.02 16.62 -32.97
C ASN A 389 -6.56 16.36 -33.35
N PHE A 390 -6.37 15.64 -34.45
CA PHE A 390 -5.05 15.26 -34.96
C PHE A 390 -4.18 16.45 -35.36
N ASN A 391 -4.76 17.51 -35.92
CA ASN A 391 -4.01 18.70 -36.33
C ASN A 391 -3.42 19.44 -35.11
N ARG A 392 -4.20 19.57 -34.04
CA ARG A 392 -3.72 20.13 -32.77
C ARG A 392 -2.68 19.22 -32.14
N ALA A 393 -2.92 17.90 -32.12
CA ALA A 393 -1.96 16.93 -31.61
C ALA A 393 -0.60 17.06 -32.29
N LYS A 394 -0.58 17.08 -33.63
CA LYS A 394 0.62 17.31 -34.43
C LYS A 394 1.32 18.63 -34.05
N SER A 395 0.57 19.73 -33.95
CA SER A 395 1.17 21.03 -33.63
C SER A 395 1.86 21.06 -32.25
N TRP A 396 1.35 20.28 -31.29
CA TRP A 396 1.96 20.15 -29.97
C TRP A 396 3.16 19.21 -29.99
N TYR A 397 3.09 18.11 -30.74
CA TYR A 397 4.23 17.21 -30.92
C TYR A 397 5.39 17.90 -31.64
N ASP A 398 5.12 18.68 -32.69
CA ASP A 398 6.14 19.45 -33.41
C ASP A 398 6.86 20.43 -32.45
N ARG A 399 6.14 21.02 -31.49
CA ARG A 399 6.74 21.86 -30.44
C ARG A 399 7.60 21.05 -29.47
N GLY A 400 7.13 19.89 -29.02
CA GLY A 400 7.89 19.03 -28.09
C GLY A 400 9.18 18.48 -28.71
N ILE A 401 9.13 18.11 -30.00
CA ILE A 401 10.28 17.58 -30.75
C ILE A 401 11.40 18.63 -30.88
N GLN A 402 11.09 19.92 -30.99
CA GLN A 402 12.10 20.99 -31.01
C GLN A 402 12.97 21.02 -29.75
N PHE A 403 12.45 20.50 -28.63
CA PHE A 403 13.15 20.39 -27.36
C PHE A 403 13.54 18.94 -27.01
N GLY A 404 13.49 18.03 -27.99
CA GLY A 404 13.95 16.65 -27.86
C GLY A 404 13.03 15.72 -27.08
N ASP A 405 11.75 16.06 -26.86
CA ASP A 405 10.85 15.23 -26.05
C ASP A 405 10.53 13.86 -26.68
N ALA A 406 10.89 12.78 -25.99
CA ALA A 406 10.69 11.39 -26.44
C ALA A 406 9.21 11.03 -26.66
N GLN A 407 8.31 11.50 -25.78
CA GLN A 407 6.87 11.22 -25.92
C GLN A 407 6.29 11.88 -27.17
N SER A 408 6.77 13.08 -27.53
CA SER A 408 6.36 13.78 -28.74
C SER A 408 6.88 13.10 -30.01
N GLN A 409 8.13 12.65 -30.01
CA GLN A 409 8.71 11.85 -31.10
C GLN A 409 7.90 10.55 -31.32
N TYR A 410 7.62 9.82 -30.23
CA TYR A 410 6.76 8.64 -30.27
C TYR A 410 5.35 8.95 -30.78
N GLY A 411 4.70 9.98 -30.25
CA GLY A 411 3.34 10.36 -30.63
C GLY A 411 3.21 10.72 -32.11
N LEU A 412 4.16 11.50 -32.63
CA LEU A 412 4.21 11.82 -34.05
C LEU A 412 4.54 10.58 -34.91
N GLY A 413 5.46 9.72 -34.44
CA GLY A 413 5.75 8.43 -35.08
C GLY A 413 4.52 7.55 -35.19
N LEU A 414 3.70 7.48 -34.14
CA LEU A 414 2.44 6.74 -34.12
C LEU A 414 1.42 7.32 -35.11
N MET A 415 1.32 8.65 -35.21
CA MET A 415 0.50 9.32 -36.23
C MET A 415 0.94 8.97 -37.65
N MET A 416 2.25 8.92 -37.92
CA MET A 416 2.80 8.55 -39.23
C MET A 416 2.66 7.06 -39.54
N LEU A 417 2.74 6.18 -38.53
CA LEU A 417 2.62 4.73 -38.70
C LEU A 417 1.20 4.33 -39.10
N HIS A 418 0.18 4.88 -38.42
CA HIS A 418 -1.22 4.54 -38.64
C HIS A 418 -1.97 5.51 -39.57
N GLY A 419 -1.37 6.66 -39.91
CA GLY A 419 -1.99 7.67 -40.79
C GLY A 419 -3.03 8.55 -40.08
N TYR A 420 -2.84 8.85 -38.79
CA TYR A 420 -3.76 9.70 -38.03
C TYR A 420 -3.62 11.17 -38.44
N GLY A 421 -4.59 11.68 -39.21
CA GLY A 421 -4.60 13.07 -39.68
C GLY A 421 -3.47 13.43 -40.66
N MET A 422 -2.73 12.44 -41.17
CA MET A 422 -1.65 12.62 -42.14
C MET A 422 -1.39 11.35 -42.96
N ALA A 423 -0.60 11.47 -44.04
CA ALA A 423 -0.23 10.33 -44.87
C ALA A 423 0.70 9.36 -44.13
N LYS A 424 0.46 8.06 -44.31
CA LYS A 424 1.26 6.98 -43.71
C LYS A 424 2.70 7.02 -44.20
N ASN A 425 3.66 7.00 -43.27
CA ASN A 425 5.10 6.91 -43.58
C ASN A 425 5.82 6.10 -42.50
N VAL A 426 6.08 4.82 -42.80
CA VAL A 426 6.69 3.87 -41.86
C VAL A 426 8.17 4.17 -41.61
N VAL A 427 8.90 4.62 -42.64
CA VAL A 427 10.35 4.88 -42.53
C VAL A 427 10.61 6.04 -41.57
N LYS A 428 9.92 7.17 -41.76
CA LYS A 428 10.03 8.31 -40.84
C LYS A 428 9.51 7.99 -39.44
N ALA A 429 8.47 7.15 -39.33
CA ALA A 429 8.01 6.68 -38.03
C ALA A 429 9.10 5.88 -37.31
N GLY A 430 9.80 4.97 -38.01
CA GLY A 430 10.93 4.21 -37.48
C GLY A 430 12.08 5.09 -36.98
N GLU A 431 12.44 6.15 -37.72
CA GLU A 431 13.45 7.13 -37.29
C GLU A 431 13.04 7.86 -36.00
N LEU A 432 11.77 8.28 -35.90
CA LEU A 432 11.24 8.93 -34.70
C LEU A 432 11.16 7.97 -33.52
N PHE A 433 10.76 6.71 -33.73
CA PHE A 433 10.75 5.70 -32.69
C PHE A 433 12.15 5.37 -32.20
N LYS A 434 13.14 5.33 -33.09
CA LYS A 434 14.55 5.16 -32.71
C LYS A 434 15.03 6.31 -31.83
N ALA A 435 14.78 7.55 -32.23
CA ALA A 435 15.15 8.74 -31.43
C ALA A 435 14.49 8.76 -30.03
N ALA A 436 13.27 8.23 -29.91
CA ALA A 436 12.58 8.10 -28.64
C ALA A 436 13.08 6.89 -27.82
N ALA A 437 13.40 5.77 -28.48
CA ALA A 437 13.93 4.56 -27.85
C ALA A 437 15.34 4.78 -27.27
N ASP A 438 16.16 5.60 -27.94
CA ASP A 438 17.49 6.02 -27.48
C ASP A 438 17.41 6.91 -26.21
N GLN A 439 16.21 7.40 -25.86
CA GLN A 439 15.91 8.12 -24.61
C GLN A 439 15.18 7.23 -23.58
N ASP A 440 15.27 5.90 -23.73
CA ASP A 440 14.62 4.91 -22.87
C ASP A 440 13.08 4.99 -22.82
N TYR A 441 12.45 5.53 -23.87
CA TYR A 441 10.99 5.58 -23.94
C TYR A 441 10.42 4.21 -24.32
N HIS A 442 10.04 3.45 -23.29
CA HIS A 442 9.58 2.05 -23.41
C HIS A 442 8.45 1.79 -24.44
N PRO A 443 7.43 2.65 -24.65
CA PRO A 443 6.44 2.40 -25.72
C PRO A 443 7.03 2.52 -27.13
N ALA A 444 8.04 3.38 -27.33
CA ALA A 444 8.74 3.47 -28.61
C ALA A 444 9.63 2.25 -28.86
N GLN A 445 10.30 1.74 -27.83
CA GLN A 445 11.08 0.49 -27.91
C GLN A 445 10.21 -0.69 -28.40
N VAL A 446 8.97 -0.80 -27.91
CA VAL A 446 8.03 -1.84 -28.38
C VAL A 446 7.68 -1.67 -29.86
N GLN A 447 7.31 -0.46 -30.30
CA GLN A 447 6.96 -0.23 -31.70
C GLN A 447 8.15 -0.45 -32.62
N LEU A 448 9.35 -0.03 -32.21
CA LEU A 448 10.57 -0.26 -32.96
C LEU A 448 10.92 -1.76 -33.02
N GLY A 449 10.79 -2.48 -31.91
CA GLY A 449 10.96 -3.93 -31.87
C GLY A 449 9.96 -4.66 -32.77
N ALA A 450 8.71 -4.21 -32.81
CA ALA A 450 7.69 -4.75 -33.73
C ALA A 450 8.05 -4.48 -35.20
N LEU A 451 8.58 -3.29 -35.54
CA LEU A 451 9.05 -2.99 -36.89
C LEU A 451 10.24 -3.85 -37.33
N TYR A 452 11.15 -4.19 -36.41
CA TYR A 452 12.25 -5.13 -36.68
C TYR A 452 11.74 -6.56 -36.84
N LEU A 453 10.78 -6.98 -36.00
CA LEU A 453 10.16 -8.30 -36.08
C LEU A 453 9.40 -8.50 -37.41
N ASP A 454 8.71 -7.47 -37.90
CA ASP A 454 7.98 -7.48 -39.17
C ASP A 454 8.91 -7.59 -40.40
N GLN A 455 10.15 -7.08 -40.32
CA GLN A 455 11.15 -7.20 -41.38
C GLN A 455 11.72 -8.61 -41.48
N GLY A 456 11.93 -9.28 -40.34
CA GLY A 456 12.25 -10.70 -40.27
C GLY A 456 13.69 -11.10 -40.66
N PHE A 457 14.62 -10.15 -40.80
CA PHE A 457 16.03 -10.48 -41.01
C PHE A 457 16.67 -11.03 -39.72
N PRO A 458 17.62 -11.98 -39.80
CA PRO A 458 18.23 -12.59 -38.61
C PRO A 458 18.82 -11.58 -37.61
N ASP A 459 19.52 -10.55 -38.10
CA ASP A 459 20.11 -9.50 -37.26
C ASP A 459 19.02 -8.64 -36.58
N ASP A 460 17.89 -8.42 -37.25
CA ASP A 460 16.75 -7.66 -36.74
C ASP A 460 16.01 -8.41 -35.63
N LEU A 461 15.97 -9.74 -35.66
CA LEU A 461 15.38 -10.55 -34.58
C LEU A 461 16.14 -10.36 -33.26
N GLY A 462 17.47 -10.25 -33.31
CA GLY A 462 18.30 -9.95 -32.15
C GLY A 462 17.99 -8.56 -31.58
N ASN A 463 17.90 -7.55 -32.45
CA ASN A 463 17.55 -6.19 -32.07
C ASN A 463 16.13 -6.09 -31.48
N ALA A 464 15.14 -6.74 -32.12
CA ALA A 464 13.76 -6.76 -31.64
C ALA A 464 13.68 -7.33 -30.21
N ASN A 465 14.34 -8.47 -29.98
CA ASN A 465 14.40 -9.09 -28.68
C ASN A 465 15.05 -8.17 -27.62
N HIS A 466 16.14 -7.49 -27.96
CA HIS A 466 16.77 -6.52 -27.06
C HIS A 466 15.82 -5.37 -26.68
N TYR A 467 15.14 -4.76 -27.65
CA TYR A 467 14.18 -3.68 -27.38
C TYR A 467 12.97 -4.15 -26.56
N PHE A 468 12.46 -5.36 -26.82
CA PHE A 468 11.37 -5.90 -26.00
C PHE A 468 11.82 -6.19 -24.57
N GLU A 469 13.04 -6.66 -24.34
CA GLU A 469 13.57 -6.85 -22.98
C GLU A 469 13.73 -5.54 -22.22
N LEU A 470 14.24 -4.49 -22.88
CA LEU A 470 14.30 -3.15 -22.30
C LEU A 470 12.90 -2.66 -21.91
N ALA A 471 11.93 -2.76 -22.82
CA ALA A 471 10.55 -2.33 -22.54
C ALA A 471 9.86 -3.19 -21.46
N ALA A 472 10.20 -4.47 -21.35
CA ALA A 472 9.67 -5.38 -20.34
C ALA A 472 10.18 -5.03 -18.93
N ARG A 473 11.40 -4.49 -18.78
CA ARG A 473 11.93 -3.98 -17.51
C ARG A 473 11.06 -2.84 -16.95
N TYR A 474 10.52 -2.00 -17.83
CA TYR A 474 9.56 -0.95 -17.48
C TYR A 474 8.11 -1.43 -17.40
N GLY A 475 7.88 -2.75 -17.48
CA GLY A 475 6.58 -3.34 -17.24
C GLY A 475 5.57 -3.21 -18.39
N ASN A 476 6.00 -2.90 -19.62
CA ASN A 476 5.09 -2.73 -20.76
C ASN A 476 4.36 -4.05 -21.13
N LEU A 477 3.04 -3.99 -21.26
CA LEU A 477 2.19 -5.16 -21.53
C LEU A 477 2.46 -5.81 -22.90
N GLU A 478 2.59 -5.02 -23.97
CA GLU A 478 2.84 -5.54 -25.33
C GLU A 478 4.26 -6.13 -25.45
N ALA A 479 5.25 -5.56 -24.76
CA ALA A 479 6.60 -6.10 -24.71
C ALA A 479 6.62 -7.54 -24.20
N TYR A 480 5.94 -7.81 -23.07
CA TYR A 480 5.81 -9.16 -22.53
C TYR A 480 5.11 -10.11 -23.50
N TYR A 481 4.08 -9.63 -24.21
CA TYR A 481 3.38 -10.45 -25.19
C TYR A 481 4.28 -10.86 -26.36
N TYR A 482 5.03 -9.92 -26.94
CA TYR A 482 5.97 -10.24 -28.02
C TYR A 482 7.09 -11.19 -27.57
N LEU A 483 7.66 -10.96 -26.37
CA LEU A 483 8.62 -11.89 -25.78
C LEU A 483 8.02 -13.29 -25.60
N ALA A 484 6.76 -13.38 -25.16
CA ALA A 484 6.08 -14.67 -24.99
C ALA A 484 5.91 -15.40 -26.33
N GLU A 485 5.46 -14.72 -27.38
CA GLU A 485 5.31 -15.29 -28.73
C GLU A 485 6.66 -15.74 -29.31
N MET A 486 7.71 -14.92 -29.17
CA MET A 486 9.06 -15.27 -29.63
C MET A 486 9.60 -16.52 -28.92
N ASN A 487 9.42 -16.64 -27.61
CA ASN A 487 9.84 -17.81 -26.82
C ASN A 487 9.01 -19.07 -27.14
N LEU A 488 7.71 -18.90 -27.41
CA LEU A 488 6.81 -20.01 -27.73
C LEU A 488 7.07 -20.58 -29.13
N LEU A 489 7.29 -19.70 -30.11
CA LEU A 489 7.52 -20.08 -31.51
C LEU A 489 8.99 -20.42 -31.79
N GLY A 490 9.93 -19.96 -30.95
CA GLY A 490 11.37 -20.11 -31.17
C GLY A 490 11.89 -19.15 -32.24
N VAL A 491 11.35 -17.92 -32.31
CA VAL A 491 11.78 -16.89 -33.27
C VAL A 491 12.84 -16.02 -32.61
N GLY A 492 14.07 -16.03 -33.15
CA GLY A 492 15.21 -15.28 -32.60
C GLY A 492 15.79 -15.86 -31.30
N ARG A 493 15.20 -16.93 -30.75
CA ARG A 493 15.61 -17.64 -29.54
C ARG A 493 15.28 -19.12 -29.60
N GLU A 494 15.87 -19.91 -28.71
CA GLU A 494 15.44 -21.29 -28.49
C GLU A 494 14.02 -21.33 -27.92
N LYS A 495 13.24 -22.30 -28.39
CA LYS A 495 11.87 -22.51 -27.92
C LYS A 495 11.88 -22.90 -26.44
N SER A 496 11.26 -22.09 -25.59
CA SER A 496 11.14 -22.37 -24.17
C SER A 496 9.72 -22.13 -23.69
N CYS A 497 9.07 -23.22 -23.27
CA CYS A 497 7.70 -23.18 -22.81
C CYS A 497 7.58 -22.54 -21.43
N SER A 498 8.54 -22.78 -20.52
CA SER A 498 8.53 -22.25 -19.15
C SER A 498 8.66 -20.72 -19.11
N THR A 499 9.56 -20.16 -19.92
CA THR A 499 9.72 -18.69 -20.03
C THR A 499 8.49 -18.05 -20.67
N ALA A 500 7.94 -18.68 -21.72
CA ALA A 500 6.71 -18.23 -22.35
C ALA A 500 5.52 -18.19 -21.37
N VAL A 501 5.34 -19.22 -20.52
CA VAL A 501 4.30 -19.18 -19.45
C VAL A 501 4.49 -17.95 -18.57
N GLY A 502 5.72 -17.69 -18.11
CA GLY A 502 6.02 -16.55 -17.24
C GLY A 502 5.66 -15.21 -17.87
N PHE A 503 5.96 -15.03 -19.16
CA PHE A 503 5.62 -13.81 -19.88
C PHE A 503 4.11 -13.67 -20.15
N TYR A 504 3.42 -14.73 -20.59
CA TYR A 504 1.95 -14.66 -20.77
C TYR A 504 1.21 -14.46 -19.44
N LYS A 505 1.69 -15.07 -18.35
CA LYS A 505 1.17 -14.83 -16.99
C LYS A 505 1.26 -13.33 -16.65
N ASN A 506 2.41 -12.71 -16.90
CA ASN A 506 2.60 -11.27 -16.67
C ASN A 506 1.65 -10.38 -17.49
N VAL A 507 1.32 -10.76 -18.72
CA VAL A 507 0.33 -10.06 -19.56
C VAL A 507 -1.07 -10.21 -19.00
N ALA A 508 -1.46 -11.45 -18.66
CA ALA A 508 -2.78 -11.77 -18.13
C ALA A 508 -3.04 -11.04 -16.79
N GLU A 509 -2.03 -11.00 -15.90
CA GLU A 509 -2.17 -10.37 -14.59
C GLU A 509 -2.30 -8.84 -14.69
N ARG A 510 -1.63 -8.20 -15.65
CA ARG A 510 -1.63 -6.74 -15.80
C ARG A 510 -2.93 -6.17 -16.34
N ALA A 511 -3.69 -6.93 -17.14
CA ALA A 511 -4.99 -6.54 -17.68
C ALA A 511 -6.11 -6.68 -16.63
N GLU A 512 -5.89 -6.02 -15.48
CA GLU A 512 -6.72 -6.15 -14.29
C GLU A 512 -8.22 -5.91 -14.58
N PRO A 513 -8.65 -4.86 -15.31
CA PRO A 513 -10.08 -4.61 -15.53
C PRO A 513 -10.80 -5.69 -16.34
N LEU A 514 -10.06 -6.49 -17.13
CA LEU A 514 -10.63 -7.55 -17.96
C LEU A 514 -10.78 -8.87 -17.18
N VAL A 515 -9.80 -9.20 -16.34
CA VAL A 515 -9.66 -10.55 -15.78
C VAL A 515 -9.98 -10.59 -14.28
N SER A 516 -9.77 -9.49 -13.56
CA SER A 516 -9.82 -9.45 -12.09
C SER A 516 -10.90 -8.49 -11.56
N SER A 517 -11.16 -8.56 -10.25
CA SER A 517 -12.10 -7.70 -9.51
C SER A 517 -11.39 -6.93 -8.40
N TRP A 518 -10.19 -6.41 -8.69
CA TRP A 518 -9.37 -5.68 -7.73
C TRP A 518 -10.06 -4.43 -7.20
N ALA A 519 -10.69 -3.66 -8.09
CA ALA A 519 -11.37 -2.43 -7.70
C ALA A 519 -12.54 -2.71 -6.74
N GLU A 520 -13.35 -3.74 -7.02
CA GLU A 520 -14.45 -4.17 -6.17
C GLU A 520 -13.96 -4.71 -4.82
N ALA A 521 -12.87 -5.49 -4.81
CA ALA A 521 -12.27 -6.03 -3.59
C ALA A 521 -11.70 -4.94 -2.68
N ASN A 522 -10.93 -4.00 -3.25
CA ASN A 522 -10.32 -2.89 -2.53
C ASN A 522 -11.39 -1.96 -1.95
N THR A 523 -12.41 -1.61 -2.75
CA THR A 523 -13.52 -0.77 -2.29
C THR A 523 -14.34 -1.42 -1.19
N ALA A 524 -14.61 -2.73 -1.28
CA ALA A 524 -15.29 -3.47 -0.22
C ALA A 524 -14.45 -3.51 1.08
N TYR A 525 -13.13 -3.69 0.96
CA TYR A 525 -12.22 -3.69 2.10
C TYR A 525 -12.17 -2.32 2.79
N GLU A 526 -12.05 -1.25 2.02
CA GLU A 526 -12.05 0.14 2.50
C GLU A 526 -13.41 0.54 3.12
N ALA A 527 -14.51 0.00 2.60
CA ALA A 527 -15.85 0.18 3.18
C ALA A 527 -16.05 -0.60 4.50
N GLY A 528 -15.14 -1.52 4.83
CA GLY A 528 -15.22 -2.39 6.02
C GLY A 528 -16.07 -3.64 5.84
N ASP A 529 -16.51 -3.97 4.61
CA ASP A 529 -17.13 -5.26 4.29
C ASP A 529 -16.02 -6.28 3.98
N HIS A 530 -15.39 -6.77 5.06
CA HIS A 530 -14.30 -7.72 4.97
C HIS A 530 -14.73 -9.10 4.43
N GLU A 531 -16.02 -9.45 4.51
CA GLU A 531 -16.51 -10.71 3.94
C GLU A 531 -16.57 -10.64 2.42
N LEU A 532 -17.16 -9.56 1.88
CA LEU A 532 -17.20 -9.36 0.43
C LEU A 532 -15.77 -9.23 -0.14
N ALA A 533 -14.92 -8.45 0.53
CA ALA A 533 -13.52 -8.31 0.14
C ALA A 533 -12.80 -9.67 0.11
N LEU A 534 -12.99 -10.52 1.14
CA LEU A 534 -12.42 -11.87 1.18
C LEU A 534 -12.87 -12.71 -0.02
N LEU A 535 -14.17 -12.69 -0.37
CA LEU A 535 -14.71 -13.47 -1.49
C LEU A 535 -14.08 -13.05 -2.84
N GLU A 536 -13.95 -11.75 -3.07
CA GLU A 536 -13.32 -11.22 -4.29
C GLU A 536 -11.80 -11.55 -4.33
N TYR A 537 -11.09 -11.35 -3.22
CA TYR A 537 -9.68 -11.74 -3.13
C TYR A 537 -9.48 -13.24 -3.32
N LEU A 538 -10.37 -14.09 -2.78
CA LEU A 538 -10.33 -15.54 -3.02
C LEU A 538 -10.47 -15.87 -4.51
N GLY A 539 -11.40 -15.22 -5.21
CA GLY A 539 -11.59 -15.40 -6.65
C GLY A 539 -10.33 -15.08 -7.46
N MET A 540 -9.64 -13.99 -7.11
CA MET A 540 -8.37 -13.62 -7.74
C MET A 540 -7.20 -14.52 -7.28
N ALA A 541 -7.21 -14.98 -6.03
CA ALA A 541 -6.19 -15.88 -5.49
C ALA A 541 -6.21 -17.25 -6.21
N GLU A 542 -7.39 -17.76 -6.57
CA GLU A 542 -7.58 -18.96 -7.40
C GLU A 542 -7.18 -18.75 -8.86
N GLN A 543 -7.26 -17.52 -9.40
CA GLN A 543 -6.72 -17.18 -10.73
C GLN A 543 -5.18 -17.17 -10.75
N GLY A 544 -4.54 -17.06 -9.58
CA GLY A 544 -3.09 -17.17 -9.43
C GLY A 544 -2.38 -15.89 -8.99
N TYR A 545 -3.10 -14.80 -8.76
CA TYR A 545 -2.53 -13.55 -8.29
C TYR A 545 -1.87 -13.72 -6.92
N GLU A 546 -0.55 -13.56 -6.86
CA GLU A 546 0.22 -13.67 -5.61
C GLU A 546 -0.26 -12.69 -4.54
N LYS A 547 -0.46 -11.42 -4.90
CA LYS A 547 -0.92 -10.38 -3.98
C LYS A 547 -2.29 -10.72 -3.37
N ALA A 548 -3.20 -11.31 -4.15
CA ALA A 548 -4.51 -11.73 -3.66
C ALA A 548 -4.40 -12.94 -2.71
N GLN A 549 -3.49 -13.88 -3.00
CA GLN A 549 -3.21 -15.00 -2.09
C GLN A 549 -2.68 -14.49 -0.75
N ASN A 550 -1.79 -13.51 -0.76
CA ASN A 550 -1.31 -12.84 0.46
C ASN A 550 -2.44 -12.15 1.23
N ASN A 551 -3.32 -11.40 0.54
CA ASN A 551 -4.47 -10.72 1.15
C ASN A 551 -5.43 -11.69 1.83
N VAL A 552 -5.80 -12.77 1.15
CA VAL A 552 -6.66 -13.82 1.71
C VAL A 552 -6.03 -14.39 2.98
N ALA A 553 -4.74 -14.75 2.90
CA ALA A 553 -4.05 -15.35 4.03
C ALA A 553 -3.96 -14.38 5.22
N PHE A 554 -3.68 -13.10 4.96
CA PHE A 554 -3.62 -12.04 5.97
C PHE A 554 -4.98 -11.80 6.64
N MET A 555 -6.08 -11.77 5.88
CA MET A 555 -7.43 -11.58 6.43
C MET A 555 -7.88 -12.74 7.31
N LEU A 556 -7.55 -13.97 6.90
CA LEU A 556 -7.87 -15.20 7.62
C LEU A 556 -6.93 -15.48 8.80
N ASP A 557 -5.75 -14.85 8.85
CA ASP A 557 -4.75 -15.08 9.90
C ASP A 557 -5.37 -14.77 11.27
N PRO A 558 -5.37 -15.71 12.24
CA PRO A 558 -5.81 -15.40 13.59
C PRO A 558 -4.79 -14.44 14.21
N ASN A 559 -5.16 -13.15 14.32
CA ASN A 559 -4.38 -12.14 15.02
C ASN A 559 -4.22 -12.54 16.49
N LYS A 560 -3.16 -13.26 16.83
CA LYS A 560 -2.78 -13.51 18.22
C LYS A 560 -1.79 -12.44 18.63
N SER A 561 -2.28 -11.38 19.28
CA SER A 561 -1.39 -10.51 20.03
C SER A 561 -0.72 -11.32 21.15
N ALA A 562 0.58 -11.09 21.40
CA ALA A 562 1.31 -11.74 22.49
C ALA A 562 0.76 -11.37 23.89
N LEU A 563 -0.09 -10.35 23.96
CA LEU A 563 -0.73 -9.82 25.18
C LEU A 563 -2.26 -9.89 25.07
N PRO A 564 -2.87 -11.09 25.21
CA PRO A 564 -4.30 -11.30 24.98
C PRO A 564 -5.21 -10.48 25.91
N LEU A 565 -4.70 -10.03 27.06
CA LEU A 565 -5.44 -9.23 28.05
C LEU A 565 -5.71 -7.79 27.58
N LEU A 566 -4.84 -7.22 26.72
CA LEU A 566 -5.07 -5.89 26.11
C LEU A 566 -5.98 -5.98 24.87
N ASP A 567 -5.95 -7.10 24.15
CA ASP A 567 -6.66 -7.26 22.87
C ASP A 567 -8.18 -7.19 23.04
N GLY A 568 -8.71 -7.83 24.08
CA GLY A 568 -10.14 -7.77 24.40
C GLY A 568 -10.63 -6.38 24.83
N LEU A 569 -9.71 -5.49 25.22
CA LEU A 569 -10.02 -4.13 25.68
C LEU A 569 -9.95 -3.10 24.52
N ILE A 570 -9.24 -3.43 23.43
CA ILE A 570 -8.96 -2.52 22.30
C ILE A 570 -9.66 -2.98 21.02
N ASN A 571 -9.73 -4.29 20.76
CA ASN A 571 -10.28 -4.89 19.53
C ASN A 571 -11.50 -5.78 19.84
N GLY A 572 -12.59 -5.16 20.32
CA GLY A 572 -13.83 -5.86 20.68
C GLY A 572 -14.72 -6.38 19.53
N LYS A 573 -14.18 -6.60 18.33
CA LYS A 573 -14.95 -7.22 17.22
C LYS A 573 -14.45 -8.62 16.96
N GLU A 574 -15.22 -9.61 17.37
CA GLU A 574 -15.03 -10.98 16.95
C GLU A 574 -15.10 -11.08 15.41
N LYS A 575 -14.03 -11.61 14.78
CA LYS A 575 -14.03 -11.94 13.34
C LYS A 575 -15.24 -12.85 13.02
N SER A 576 -15.92 -12.64 11.90
CA SER A 576 -17.01 -13.51 11.46
C SER A 576 -16.53 -14.94 11.21
N GLU A 577 -17.44 -15.91 11.22
CA GLU A 577 -17.12 -17.34 11.03
C GLU A 577 -16.35 -17.59 9.71
N LEU A 578 -16.72 -16.87 8.65
CA LEU A 578 -16.05 -16.95 7.34
C LEU A 578 -14.59 -16.50 7.38
N LEU A 579 -14.25 -15.57 8.28
CA LEU A 579 -12.89 -15.04 8.45
C LEU A 579 -12.03 -15.89 9.40
N ARG A 580 -12.56 -17.01 9.92
CA ARG A 580 -11.90 -17.88 10.90
C ARG A 580 -11.60 -19.26 10.29
N ASP A 581 -10.76 -19.28 9.26
CA ASP A 581 -10.25 -20.53 8.67
C ASP A 581 -8.71 -20.53 8.57
N PRO A 582 -8.00 -21.02 9.63
CA PRO A 582 -6.55 -21.11 9.61
C PRO A 582 -6.03 -22.19 8.63
N THR A 583 -6.85 -23.17 8.23
CA THR A 583 -6.44 -24.20 7.27
C THR A 583 -6.34 -23.59 5.87
N LEU A 584 -7.31 -22.74 5.51
CA LEU A 584 -7.32 -22.00 4.26
C LEU A 584 -6.23 -20.92 4.25
N ALA A 585 -6.02 -20.22 5.37
CA ALA A 585 -4.92 -19.28 5.52
C ALA A 585 -3.56 -19.93 5.21
N LEU A 586 -3.26 -21.10 5.79
CA LEU A 586 -2.01 -21.82 5.54
C LEU A 586 -1.83 -22.19 4.06
N ILE A 587 -2.89 -22.61 3.38
CA ILE A 587 -2.84 -22.93 1.95
C ILE A 587 -2.44 -21.72 1.15
N TYR A 588 -3.00 -20.54 1.45
CA TYR A 588 -2.69 -19.33 0.72
C TYR A 588 -1.33 -18.72 1.08
N TRP A 589 -0.88 -18.82 2.34
CA TRP A 589 0.51 -18.55 2.70
C TRP A 589 1.48 -19.42 1.90
N THR A 590 1.17 -20.72 1.76
CA THR A 590 1.98 -21.67 0.97
C THR A 590 1.99 -21.33 -0.53
N ARG A 591 0.87 -20.85 -1.07
CA ARG A 591 0.78 -20.48 -2.49
C ARG A 591 1.53 -19.18 -2.77
N SER A 592 1.36 -18.17 -1.93
CA SER A 592 2.08 -16.89 -2.04
C SER A 592 3.60 -17.08 -1.84
N SER A 593 4.03 -17.91 -0.87
CA SER A 593 5.45 -18.21 -0.65
C SER A 593 6.10 -18.91 -1.86
N LYS A 594 5.41 -19.86 -2.49
CA LYS A 594 5.86 -20.51 -3.75
C LYS A 594 5.99 -19.54 -4.92
N GLN A 595 5.33 -18.40 -4.88
CA GLN A 595 5.47 -17.32 -5.88
C GLN A 595 6.54 -16.30 -5.51
N GLY A 596 7.31 -16.53 -4.44
CA GLY A 596 8.46 -15.71 -4.05
C GLY A 596 8.21 -14.71 -2.93
N ASN A 597 7.05 -14.74 -2.27
CA ASN A 597 6.78 -13.86 -1.13
C ASN A 597 7.49 -14.35 0.14
N ILE A 598 8.40 -13.52 0.66
CA ILE A 598 9.30 -13.82 1.77
C ILE A 598 8.53 -13.87 3.09
N ASP A 599 7.74 -12.85 3.39
CA ASP A 599 6.97 -12.79 4.64
C ASP A 599 5.96 -13.93 4.74
N SER A 600 5.41 -14.34 3.59
CA SER A 600 4.51 -15.51 3.50
C SER A 600 5.23 -16.82 3.80
N LEU A 601 6.53 -16.93 3.44
CA LEU A 601 7.36 -18.10 3.76
C LEU A 601 7.64 -18.17 5.27
N VAL A 602 7.93 -17.04 5.92
CA VAL A 602 8.12 -16.98 7.37
C VAL A 602 6.82 -17.31 8.10
N LYS A 603 5.68 -16.76 7.67
CA LYS A 603 4.36 -17.09 8.24
C LYS A 603 3.99 -18.55 8.08
N MET A 604 4.31 -19.16 6.95
CA MET A 604 4.12 -20.60 6.76
C MET A 604 4.91 -21.40 7.80
N GLY A 605 6.14 -20.97 8.13
CA GLY A 605 6.93 -21.53 9.22
C GLY A 605 6.26 -21.38 10.59
N ASP A 606 5.74 -20.18 10.91
CA ASP A 606 5.02 -19.92 12.16
C ASP A 606 3.79 -20.82 12.33
N TYR A 607 3.06 -21.07 11.24
CA TYR A 607 1.90 -21.96 11.25
C TYR A 607 2.28 -23.40 11.55
N TYR A 608 3.35 -23.91 10.93
CA TYR A 608 3.87 -25.25 11.22
C TYR A 608 4.42 -25.34 12.65
N LEU A 609 5.08 -24.31 13.15
CA LEU A 609 5.58 -24.25 14.51
C LEU A 609 4.44 -24.29 15.55
N GLN A 610 3.37 -23.53 15.32
CA GLN A 610 2.22 -23.45 16.23
C GLN A 610 1.19 -24.58 16.04
N GLY A 611 1.23 -25.31 14.92
CA GLY A 611 0.17 -26.25 14.54
C GLY A 611 -1.15 -25.54 14.20
N LEU A 612 -1.08 -24.40 13.51
CA LEU A 612 -2.27 -23.70 13.02
C LEU A 612 -2.73 -24.31 11.70
N GLY A 613 -3.98 -24.77 11.65
CA GLY A 613 -4.57 -25.36 10.45
C GLY A 613 -3.97 -26.72 10.02
N THR A 614 -2.91 -27.18 10.68
CA THR A 614 -2.25 -28.48 10.48
C THR A 614 -1.69 -28.98 11.82
N ILE A 615 -1.21 -30.22 11.85
CA ILE A 615 -0.48 -30.76 13.01
C ILE A 615 0.86 -30.02 13.09
N ALA A 616 1.28 -29.65 14.31
CA ALA A 616 2.55 -28.98 14.53
C ALA A 616 3.72 -29.83 13.99
N ASP A 617 4.55 -29.21 13.15
CA ASP A 617 5.66 -29.85 12.45
C ASP A 617 6.86 -28.91 12.47
N VAL A 618 7.71 -29.09 13.48
CA VAL A 618 8.81 -28.18 13.75
C VAL A 618 9.92 -28.31 12.70
N ASP A 619 10.10 -29.49 12.11
CA ASP A 619 11.10 -29.74 11.07
C ASP A 619 10.76 -28.95 9.80
N LYS A 620 9.47 -28.93 9.41
CA LYS A 620 9.01 -28.06 8.32
C LYS A 620 9.18 -26.58 8.64
N ALA A 621 8.93 -26.17 9.88
CA ALA A 621 9.14 -24.78 10.28
C ALA A 621 10.61 -24.34 10.11
N VAL A 622 11.56 -25.19 10.52
CA VAL A 622 13.00 -24.97 10.29
C VAL A 622 13.32 -24.85 8.80
N GLN A 623 12.76 -25.71 7.94
CA GLN A 623 12.96 -25.61 6.49
C GLN A 623 12.42 -24.29 5.91
N CYS A 624 11.30 -23.78 6.44
CA CYS A 624 10.75 -22.50 6.01
C CYS A 624 11.67 -21.34 6.40
N TYR A 625 12.12 -21.29 7.66
CA TYR A 625 12.98 -20.21 8.13
C TYR A 625 14.38 -20.25 7.51
N THR A 626 14.96 -21.43 7.34
CA THR A 626 16.25 -21.58 6.63
C THR A 626 16.14 -21.10 5.18
N GLY A 627 15.06 -21.49 4.47
CA GLY A 627 14.79 -20.99 3.13
C GLY A 627 14.64 -19.46 3.06
N ALA A 628 13.94 -18.86 4.03
CA ALA A 628 13.77 -17.41 4.10
C ALA A 628 15.06 -16.66 4.51
N ALA A 629 15.91 -17.29 5.32
CA ALA A 629 17.18 -16.72 5.76
C ALA A 629 18.25 -16.77 4.66
N GLU A 630 18.42 -17.93 4.00
CA GLU A 630 19.49 -18.16 3.01
C GLU A 630 19.23 -17.47 1.66
N TYR A 631 18.01 -17.60 1.12
CA TYR A 631 17.71 -17.11 -0.23
C TYR A 631 17.21 -15.67 -0.28
N GLN A 632 16.69 -15.16 0.83
CA GLN A 632 15.85 -13.95 0.84
C GLN A 632 16.21 -12.98 1.96
N GLN A 633 17.20 -13.32 2.81
CA GLN A 633 17.73 -12.48 3.89
C GLN A 633 16.63 -11.83 4.75
N SER A 634 15.66 -12.62 5.22
CA SER A 634 14.65 -12.10 6.16
C SER A 634 15.22 -11.99 7.57
N ALA A 635 15.25 -10.77 8.13
CA ALA A 635 15.66 -10.53 9.51
C ALA A 635 14.79 -11.29 10.53
N GLN A 636 13.47 -11.37 10.28
CA GLN A 636 12.55 -12.12 11.15
C GLN A 636 12.84 -13.63 11.11
N ALA A 637 13.15 -14.19 9.94
CA ALA A 637 13.51 -15.61 9.83
C ALA A 637 14.83 -15.92 10.56
N LEU A 638 15.84 -15.06 10.40
CA LEU A 638 17.12 -15.17 11.11
C LEU A 638 16.94 -15.11 12.63
N TYR A 639 16.12 -14.17 13.10
CA TYR A 639 15.78 -14.06 14.52
C TYR A 639 15.06 -15.33 15.02
N ASN A 640 14.08 -15.84 14.27
CA ASN A 640 13.37 -17.07 14.63
C ASN A 640 14.30 -18.30 14.67
N LEU A 641 15.25 -18.42 13.74
CA LEU A 641 16.28 -19.47 13.79
C LEU A 641 17.21 -19.34 14.99
N GLY A 642 17.63 -18.11 15.32
CA GLY A 642 18.42 -17.84 16.51
C GLY A 642 17.67 -18.27 17.78
N TRP A 643 16.38 -17.97 17.86
CA TRP A 643 15.51 -18.40 18.96
C TRP A 643 15.34 -19.93 19.03
N MET A 644 15.24 -20.61 17.89
CA MET A 644 15.18 -22.08 17.83
C MET A 644 16.47 -22.72 18.36
N HIS A 645 17.64 -22.22 17.95
CA HIS A 645 18.94 -22.68 18.46
C HIS A 645 19.16 -22.34 19.95
N GLU A 646 18.66 -21.20 20.42
CA GLU A 646 18.73 -20.83 21.84
C GLU A 646 17.97 -21.80 22.73
N ASN A 647 16.76 -22.22 22.31
CA ASN A 647 15.88 -23.06 23.13
C ASN A 647 15.97 -24.56 22.83
N GLY A 648 16.67 -24.95 21.75
CA GLY A 648 16.77 -26.35 21.33
C GLY A 648 15.45 -26.91 20.78
N VAL A 649 14.67 -26.08 20.08
CA VAL A 649 13.37 -26.48 19.49
C VAL A 649 13.62 -27.03 18.10
N ALA A 650 13.49 -28.35 17.92
CA ALA A 650 13.87 -29.17 16.74
C ALA A 650 15.34 -29.15 16.33
N LEU A 651 16.07 -28.10 16.67
CA LEU A 651 17.50 -27.97 16.44
C LEU A 651 18.26 -28.26 17.72
N ASN A 652 19.51 -28.69 17.57
CA ASN A 652 20.41 -28.81 18.71
C ASN A 652 20.64 -27.44 19.33
N GLN A 653 20.57 -27.40 20.65
CA GLN A 653 20.78 -26.18 21.41
C GLN A 653 22.24 -25.72 21.29
N ASP A 654 22.43 -24.53 20.71
CA ASP A 654 23.76 -23.96 20.47
C ASP A 654 23.71 -22.44 20.62
N PHE A 655 24.33 -21.94 21.70
CA PHE A 655 24.36 -20.51 22.00
C PHE A 655 25.28 -19.72 21.06
N HIS A 656 26.30 -20.34 20.47
CA HIS A 656 27.16 -19.67 19.50
C HIS A 656 26.42 -19.40 18.20
N LEU A 657 25.76 -20.44 17.70
CA LEU A 657 25.01 -20.34 16.46
C LEU A 657 23.81 -19.41 16.63
N ALA A 658 23.14 -19.45 17.79
CA ALA A 658 22.09 -18.49 18.14
C ALA A 658 22.59 -17.04 18.13
N LYS A 659 23.75 -16.76 18.77
CA LYS A 659 24.38 -15.43 18.75
C LYS A 659 24.65 -14.98 17.31
N ARG A 660 25.24 -15.84 16.48
CA ARG A 660 25.54 -15.53 15.07
C ARG A 660 24.27 -15.15 14.31
N PHE A 661 23.19 -15.92 14.45
CA PHE A 661 21.93 -15.59 13.77
C PHE A 661 21.32 -14.28 14.25
N TYR A 662 21.40 -13.98 15.55
CA TYR A 662 20.97 -12.68 16.08
C TYR A 662 21.82 -11.53 15.54
N ASP A 663 23.15 -11.68 15.49
CA ASP A 663 24.06 -10.66 14.93
C ASP A 663 23.78 -10.45 13.43
N THR A 664 23.63 -11.53 12.63
CA THR A 664 23.27 -11.42 11.21
C THR A 664 21.89 -10.79 11.00
N ALA A 665 20.91 -11.05 11.88
CA ALA A 665 19.61 -10.39 11.79
C ALA A 665 19.71 -8.86 11.94
N LEU A 666 20.65 -8.39 12.77
CA LEU A 666 20.94 -6.97 12.96
C LEU A 666 21.69 -6.35 11.76
N GLU A 667 22.61 -7.09 11.15
CA GLU A 667 23.31 -6.65 9.93
C GLU A 667 22.34 -6.47 8.76
N VAL A 668 21.35 -7.37 8.65
CA VAL A 668 20.31 -7.31 7.62
C VAL A 668 19.32 -6.17 7.85
N ASN A 669 18.95 -5.91 9.10
CA ASN A 669 17.97 -4.90 9.44
C ASN A 669 18.37 -4.10 10.69
N GLN A 670 18.67 -2.81 10.48
CA GLN A 670 19.07 -1.89 11.54
C GLN A 670 17.95 -1.62 12.55
N GLU A 671 16.68 -1.68 12.12
CA GLU A 671 15.52 -1.47 13.01
C GLU A 671 15.37 -2.61 14.04
N ALA A 672 15.98 -3.77 13.79
CA ALA A 672 16.01 -4.89 14.72
C ALA A 672 16.98 -4.69 15.90
N TYR A 673 17.67 -3.55 16.00
CA TYR A 673 18.68 -3.26 17.04
C TYR A 673 18.20 -3.58 18.46
N LEU A 674 17.10 -2.97 18.91
CA LEU A 674 16.64 -3.12 20.29
C LEU A 674 16.22 -4.57 20.60
N PRO A 675 15.35 -5.23 19.81
CA PRO A 675 14.98 -6.63 20.04
C PRO A 675 16.18 -7.58 20.04
N VAL A 676 17.11 -7.42 19.10
CA VAL A 676 18.30 -8.29 18.99
C VAL A 676 19.22 -8.09 20.19
N LYS A 677 19.52 -6.86 20.60
CA LYS A 677 20.38 -6.61 21.77
C LYS A 677 19.78 -7.13 23.07
N LEU A 678 18.45 -7.04 23.24
CA LEU A 678 17.76 -7.65 24.39
C LEU A 678 17.84 -9.18 24.36
N SER A 679 17.66 -9.81 23.19
CA SER A 679 17.85 -11.25 23.02
C SER A 679 19.28 -11.69 23.31
N LEU A 680 20.28 -10.95 22.82
CA LEU A 680 21.69 -11.21 23.10
C LEU A 680 22.03 -11.04 24.58
N LEU A 681 21.48 -10.03 25.26
CA LEU A 681 21.63 -9.87 26.70
C LEU A 681 21.04 -11.06 27.46
N LYS A 682 19.83 -11.48 27.10
CA LYS A 682 19.17 -12.68 27.65
C LYS A 682 20.00 -13.93 27.41
N LEU A 683 20.52 -14.11 26.19
CA LEU A 683 21.35 -15.25 25.80
C LEU A 683 22.67 -15.27 26.61
N ARG A 684 23.32 -14.12 26.80
CA ARG A 684 24.51 -13.98 27.66
C ARG A 684 24.22 -14.30 29.12
N ALA A 685 23.09 -13.83 29.65
CA ALA A 685 22.67 -14.17 31.02
C ALA A 685 22.43 -15.68 31.19
N ARG A 686 21.75 -16.31 30.22
CA ARG A 686 21.55 -17.78 30.18
C ARG A 686 22.89 -18.52 30.07
N SER A 687 23.80 -18.05 29.23
CA SER A 687 25.15 -18.61 29.09
C SER A 687 25.94 -18.51 30.40
N ALA A 688 25.93 -17.34 31.06
CA ALA A 688 26.61 -17.14 32.35
C ALA A 688 26.04 -18.06 33.44
N TRP A 689 24.71 -18.21 33.49
CA TRP A 689 24.05 -19.14 34.40
C TRP A 689 24.44 -20.60 34.11
N ASN A 690 24.49 -20.98 32.84
CA ASN A 690 24.92 -22.31 32.40
C ASN A 690 26.39 -22.59 32.78
N THR A 691 27.29 -21.61 32.64
CA THR A 691 28.67 -21.70 33.12
C THR A 691 28.74 -21.85 34.63
N PHE A 692 27.96 -21.07 35.39
CA PHE A 692 27.92 -21.14 36.85
C PHE A 692 27.40 -22.50 37.36
N THR A 693 26.34 -23.01 36.73
CA THR A 693 25.69 -24.29 37.09
C THR A 693 26.36 -25.52 36.48
N HIS A 694 27.47 -25.35 35.74
CA HIS A 694 28.16 -26.43 35.01
C HIS A 694 27.20 -27.26 34.14
N GLY A 695 26.33 -26.58 33.40
CA GLY A 695 25.38 -27.23 32.52
C GLY A 695 26.04 -27.88 31.29
N ARG A 696 25.26 -28.71 30.59
CA ARG A 696 25.75 -29.59 29.51
C ARG A 696 25.93 -28.89 28.14
N ILE A 697 25.56 -27.61 28.04
CA ILE A 697 25.54 -26.85 26.80
C ILE A 697 26.83 -26.03 26.70
N ASN A 698 27.37 -25.87 25.49
CA ASN A 698 28.52 -25.00 25.28
C ASN A 698 28.13 -23.54 25.55
N SER A 699 28.81 -22.89 26.51
CA SER A 699 28.67 -21.45 26.76
C SER A 699 29.22 -20.65 25.57
N ILE A 700 28.70 -19.43 25.37
CA ILE A 700 29.25 -18.49 24.39
C ILE A 700 30.73 -18.25 24.70
N GLN A 701 31.60 -18.77 23.84
CA GLN A 701 32.98 -18.32 23.72
C GLN A 701 32.96 -17.15 22.74
N ASP A 702 33.41 -15.98 23.16
CA ASP A 702 33.72 -14.95 22.19
C ASP A 702 34.91 -15.45 21.36
N GLU A 703 34.86 -15.24 20.03
CA GLU A 703 36.08 -15.33 19.25
C GLU A 703 37.11 -14.46 19.95
N PRO A 704 38.36 -14.93 20.14
CA PRO A 704 39.38 -14.07 20.69
C PRO A 704 39.56 -12.93 19.68
N ALA A 705 38.88 -11.81 19.92
CA ALA A 705 39.21 -10.56 19.28
C ALA A 705 40.73 -10.43 19.45
N PRO A 706 41.50 -10.14 18.38
CA PRO A 706 42.92 -9.95 18.54
C PRO A 706 43.07 -8.93 19.67
N LYS A 707 43.66 -9.35 20.80
CA LYS A 707 43.91 -8.45 21.90
C LYS A 707 44.83 -7.39 21.35
N LYS A 708 44.27 -6.23 20.97
CA LYS A 708 45.04 -5.02 20.82
C LYS A 708 45.37 -4.64 22.25
N ASP A 709 46.60 -4.94 22.66
CA ASP A 709 47.14 -4.46 23.92
C ASP A 709 47.27 -2.94 23.80
N TRP A 710 46.18 -2.22 24.10
CA TRP A 710 46.16 -0.77 24.01
C TRP A 710 47.08 -0.17 25.08
N SER A 711 48.01 0.68 24.66
CA SER A 711 48.59 1.66 25.57
C SER A 711 47.54 2.73 25.91
N LEU A 712 47.58 3.30 27.12
CA LEU A 712 46.63 4.32 27.58
C LEU A 712 46.57 5.54 26.64
N SER A 713 47.68 5.83 25.93
CA SER A 713 47.76 6.84 24.89
C SER A 713 47.06 6.46 23.58
N GLU A 714 47.14 5.20 23.14
CA GLU A 714 46.39 4.72 21.97
C GLU A 714 44.90 4.63 22.25
N TRP A 715 44.51 4.31 23.49
CA TRP A 715 43.11 4.31 23.90
C TRP A 715 42.52 5.72 23.87
N VAL A 716 43.21 6.72 24.41
CA VAL A 716 42.76 8.13 24.34
C VAL A 716 42.76 8.65 22.91
N ALA A 717 43.77 8.30 22.10
CA ALA A 717 43.83 8.70 20.70
C ALA A 717 42.66 8.12 19.89
N ASN A 718 42.37 6.82 20.03
CA ASN A 718 41.25 6.18 19.36
C ASN A 718 39.89 6.60 19.94
N PHE A 719 39.77 6.85 21.24
CA PHE A 719 38.53 7.37 21.84
C PHE A 719 38.16 8.75 21.28
N LEU A 720 39.16 9.59 21.03
CA LEU A 720 38.98 10.87 20.33
C LEU A 720 38.80 10.71 18.81
N GLN A 721 39.17 9.56 18.23
CA GLN A 721 39.07 9.30 16.78
C GLN A 721 37.78 8.56 16.38
N ASP A 722 37.20 7.71 17.24
CA ASP A 722 35.97 6.95 16.93
C ASP A 722 34.73 7.86 16.86
N ASP A 723 34.66 8.91 17.68
CA ASP A 723 33.60 9.94 17.56
C ASP A 723 33.79 10.86 16.34
N LEU A 724 34.99 10.87 15.75
CA LEU A 724 35.33 11.67 14.55
C LEU A 724 35.27 10.86 13.25
N TYR A 725 35.36 9.53 13.28
CA TYR A 725 35.33 8.71 12.05
C TYR A 725 33.92 8.25 11.67
N GLN A 726 33.01 8.09 12.62
CA GLN A 726 31.64 7.65 12.31
C GLN A 726 30.73 8.79 11.82
N TYR A 727 31.18 10.04 11.94
CA TYR A 727 30.50 11.23 11.42
C TYR A 727 31.09 11.75 10.08
N TYR A 728 32.27 11.29 9.67
CA TYR A 728 32.94 11.70 8.42
C TYR A 728 33.16 10.56 7.40
N ALA A 729 32.74 9.32 7.70
CA ALA A 729 32.91 8.17 6.80
C ALA A 729 31.69 7.83 5.93
N ASP A 730 30.58 8.57 6.03
CA ASP A 730 29.38 8.36 5.19
C ASP A 730 29.34 9.27 3.93
N ASP A 731 30.35 10.11 3.69
CA ASP A 731 30.40 11.03 2.53
C ASP A 731 31.52 10.74 1.51
N LEU A 732 32.15 9.56 1.54
CA LEU A 732 33.11 9.16 0.50
C LEU A 732 32.91 7.70 0.11
N TYR A 733 32.04 7.45 -0.87
CA TYR A 733 32.25 6.61 -2.07
C TYR A 733 30.91 6.51 -2.83
N ASP A 734 30.65 7.46 -3.73
CA ASP A 734 30.18 7.19 -5.10
C ASP A 734 30.05 8.54 -5.85
N GLU A 735 31.19 9.02 -6.35
CA GLU A 735 31.20 9.82 -7.57
C GLU A 735 31.87 8.98 -8.66
N ASP A 736 31.09 8.62 -9.68
CA ASP A 736 31.63 8.53 -11.03
C ASP A 736 30.55 8.97 -12.05
N TYR A 737 30.94 9.96 -12.88
CA TYR A 737 30.30 10.59 -14.05
C TYR A 737 29.49 11.90 -13.92
N ASP A 738 30.25 13.00 -13.86
CA ASP A 738 30.38 14.13 -14.81
C ASP A 738 29.16 14.85 -15.43
N GLY A 739 29.17 16.20 -15.30
CA GLY A 739 28.70 17.09 -16.38
C GLY A 739 28.25 18.54 -16.08
N ASP A 740 29.18 19.39 -15.64
CA ASP A 740 29.37 20.82 -15.99
C ASP A 740 28.60 22.02 -15.34
N MET A 741 29.43 22.86 -14.68
CA MET A 741 29.58 24.35 -14.83
C MET A 741 28.72 25.34 -13.98
N PRO A 742 29.13 26.63 -13.79
CA PRO A 742 30.18 27.09 -12.86
C PRO A 742 29.80 28.40 -12.07
N GLY A 743 30.54 28.71 -11.00
CA GLY A 743 30.80 30.09 -10.54
C GLY A 743 29.77 30.79 -9.64
N GLY A 744 30.25 31.34 -8.53
CA GLY A 744 29.50 32.26 -7.68
C GLY A 744 30.21 32.59 -6.37
N ASP A 745 31.17 33.51 -6.44
CA ASP A 745 31.79 34.18 -5.28
C ASP A 745 30.75 34.94 -4.44
N SER A 746 30.77 34.76 -3.12
CA SER A 746 30.46 35.82 -2.14
C SER A 746 30.93 35.46 -0.73
N ASN A 747 32.00 36.13 -0.25
CA ASN A 747 32.24 36.46 1.16
C ASN A 747 31.01 37.27 1.69
N ILE A 748 30.58 37.27 2.96
CA ILE A 748 31.20 37.63 4.25
C ILE A 748 30.28 37.13 5.43
N PRO A 749 30.53 37.41 6.73
CA PRO A 749 31.06 36.54 7.79
C PRO A 749 30.00 36.06 8.83
N GLY A 750 30.48 35.29 9.82
CA GLY A 750 29.70 34.49 10.75
C GLY A 750 28.66 35.18 11.63
N GLU A 751 27.75 34.33 12.12
CA GLU A 751 26.95 34.56 13.32
C GLU A 751 26.79 33.21 14.05
N LEU A 752 26.95 33.30 15.37
CA LEU A 752 27.01 32.23 16.35
C LEU A 752 25.60 31.72 16.72
N ASP A 753 25.60 30.48 17.22
CA ASP A 753 24.70 29.89 18.22
C ASP A 753 23.20 29.69 17.89
N ASP A 754 22.76 28.43 17.91
CA ASP A 754 21.83 27.94 18.95
C ASP A 754 21.52 26.44 18.75
N ASP A 755 22.12 25.57 19.57
CA ASP A 755 21.49 24.29 19.97
C ASP A 755 21.90 23.86 21.41
N GLY A 756 22.27 24.84 22.24
CA GLY A 756 22.48 24.70 23.68
C GLY A 756 21.18 24.71 24.51
N VAL A 757 20.01 24.64 23.87
CA VAL A 757 18.72 24.86 24.53
C VAL A 757 18.21 23.61 25.26
N ILE A 758 18.54 22.40 24.80
CA ILE A 758 18.01 21.16 25.41
C ILE A 758 18.81 20.75 26.66
N GLU A 759 20.15 20.84 26.65
CA GLU A 759 20.97 20.56 27.85
C GLU A 759 20.76 21.61 28.95
N SER A 760 20.54 22.87 28.58
CA SER A 760 20.22 23.94 29.55
C SER A 760 18.90 23.70 30.29
N LEU A 761 17.88 23.15 29.62
CA LEU A 761 16.59 22.81 30.24
C LEU A 761 16.70 21.65 31.24
N VAL A 762 17.56 20.65 30.97
CA VAL A 762 17.83 19.54 31.88
C VAL A 762 18.53 20.03 33.16
N ILE A 763 19.49 20.95 33.01
CA ILE A 763 20.24 21.53 34.13
C ILE A 763 19.33 22.41 35.01
N VAL A 764 18.45 23.21 34.41
CA VAL A 764 17.44 24.00 35.16
C VAL A 764 16.45 23.09 35.90
N GLY A 765 16.03 21.99 35.29
CA GLY A 765 15.15 21.00 35.93
C GLY A 765 15.80 20.33 37.16
N LEU A 766 17.07 19.94 37.05
CA LEU A 766 17.82 19.36 38.17
C LEU A 766 18.08 20.37 39.29
N ALA A 767 18.37 21.63 38.95
CA ALA A 767 18.54 22.70 39.93
C ALA A 767 17.22 22.99 40.69
N ALA A 768 16.08 23.00 40.01
CA ALA A 768 14.77 23.18 40.64
C ALA A 768 14.40 22.03 41.59
N ALA A 769 14.73 20.77 41.23
CA ALA A 769 14.53 19.61 42.10
C ALA A 769 15.39 19.68 43.38
N LEU A 770 16.61 20.23 43.28
CA LEU A 770 17.53 20.39 44.40
C LEU A 770 17.07 21.51 45.35
N VAL A 771 16.56 22.62 44.80
CA VAL A 771 15.90 23.68 45.57
C VAL A 771 14.64 23.16 46.28
N PHE A 772 13.83 22.35 45.61
CA PHE A 772 12.66 21.71 46.23
C PHE A 772 13.04 20.81 47.41
N LEU A 773 14.08 19.99 47.28
CA LEU A 773 14.57 19.14 48.37
C LEU A 773 15.13 19.97 49.55
N LEU A 774 15.78 21.11 49.28
CA LEU A 774 16.22 22.03 50.32
C LEU A 774 15.05 22.69 51.05
N VAL A 775 14.02 23.14 50.33
CA VAL A 775 12.80 23.69 50.92
C VAL A 775 12.04 22.62 51.72
N TYR A 776 11.96 21.39 51.22
CA TYR A 776 11.36 20.27 51.93
C TYR A 776 12.09 19.96 53.25
N ARG A 777 13.44 19.98 53.22
CA ARG A 777 14.26 19.80 54.42
C ARG A 777 14.09 20.95 55.42
N GLN A 778 13.99 22.19 54.93
CA GLN A 778 13.78 23.37 55.77
C GLN A 778 12.40 23.38 56.43
N ASN A 779 11.35 22.94 55.71
CA ASN A 779 10.00 22.79 56.29
C ASN A 779 9.94 21.70 57.37
N ARG A 780 10.66 20.58 57.21
CA ARG A 780 10.77 19.57 58.27
C ARG A 780 11.46 20.12 59.53
N GLN A 781 12.51 20.92 59.38
CA GLN A 781 13.19 21.56 60.52
C GLN A 781 12.32 22.64 61.19
N ALA A 782 11.47 23.34 60.43
CA ALA A 782 10.51 24.30 60.98
C ALA A 782 9.38 23.60 61.76
N GLN A 783 8.90 22.43 61.31
CA GLN A 783 7.92 21.63 62.06
C GLN A 783 8.50 21.08 63.37
N ALA A 784 9.73 20.55 63.35
CA ALA A 784 10.38 20.05 64.57
C ALA A 784 10.57 21.15 65.64
N ARG A 785 10.84 22.40 65.24
CA ARG A 785 10.91 23.53 66.18
C ARG A 785 9.55 23.94 66.74
N ARG A 786 8.47 23.81 65.97
CA ARG A 786 7.11 24.05 66.46
C ARG A 786 6.67 22.97 67.45
N ASP A 787 7.03 21.72 67.21
CA ASP A 787 6.76 20.62 68.15
C ASP A 787 7.51 20.80 69.48
N GLU A 788 8.75 21.31 69.44
CA GLU A 788 9.51 21.68 70.65
C GLU A 788 8.91 22.88 71.40
N GLU A 789 8.42 23.90 70.68
CA GLU A 789 7.77 25.07 71.29
C GLU A 789 6.39 24.73 71.89
N ASP A 790 5.61 23.86 71.23
CA ASP A 790 4.34 23.35 71.76
C ASP A 790 4.56 22.42 72.97
N ALA A 791 5.64 21.64 72.98
CA ALA A 791 6.04 20.86 74.16
C ALA A 791 6.42 21.75 75.35
N ARG A 792 7.12 22.86 75.11
CA ARG A 792 7.44 23.87 76.14
C ARG A 792 6.22 24.63 76.64
N ARG A 793 5.26 24.96 75.76
CA ARG A 793 4.00 25.63 76.14
C ARG A 793 3.04 24.73 76.92
N ARG A 794 3.01 23.42 76.63
CA ARG A 794 2.28 22.42 77.43
C ARG A 794 2.83 22.28 78.85
N GLN A 795 4.15 22.40 79.05
CA GLN A 795 4.76 22.40 80.39
C GLN A 795 4.48 23.68 81.19
N GLN A 796 4.17 24.80 80.53
CA GLN A 796 3.85 26.09 81.16
C GLN A 796 2.33 26.37 81.28
N GLY A 797 1.48 25.40 80.93
CA GLY A 797 0.03 25.50 81.12
C GLY A 797 -0.72 26.45 80.18
N LEU A 798 -0.14 26.83 79.03
CA LEU A 798 -0.79 27.69 78.03
C LEU A 798 -1.33 26.89 76.82
N PRO A 799 -2.46 27.31 76.19
CA PRO A 799 -3.02 26.67 75.01
C PRO A 799 -2.14 26.86 73.74
N PRO A 800 -2.21 25.92 72.77
CA PRO A 800 -1.37 25.89 71.56
C PRO A 800 -1.69 27.04 70.59
N GLN A 801 -0.69 27.46 69.80
CA GLN A 801 -0.79 28.63 68.92
C GLN A 801 -1.44 28.29 67.54
N PRO A 802 -2.39 29.10 67.05
CA PRO A 802 -3.06 28.87 65.76
C PRO A 802 -2.16 29.21 64.54
N PRO A 803 -2.38 28.55 63.38
CA PRO A 803 -1.59 28.74 62.15
C PRO A 803 -1.84 30.10 61.47
N ALA A 804 -0.81 30.68 60.85
CA ALA A 804 -0.86 31.97 60.14
C ALA A 804 -0.53 31.86 58.63
N PRO A 805 -1.06 32.76 57.78
CA PRO A 805 -1.42 32.53 56.37
C PRO A 805 -0.34 32.92 55.34
N GLN A 806 -0.37 32.36 54.12
CA GLN A 806 0.54 32.75 53.02
C GLN A 806 -0.13 33.72 52.01
N GLN A 807 0.49 34.90 51.85
CA GLN A 807 0.22 35.97 50.88
C GLN A 807 1.22 35.94 49.70
N GLN A 808 0.82 36.54 48.56
CA GLN A 808 1.54 36.69 47.28
C GLN A 808 2.60 37.82 47.24
N GLN A 809 3.68 37.59 46.45
CA GLN A 809 4.56 38.45 45.61
C GLN A 809 5.05 39.86 46.03
N GLN A 810 6.38 40.12 45.89
CA GLN A 810 6.99 41.25 45.12
C GLN A 810 8.55 41.24 45.08
N PHE A 811 9.15 41.69 43.96
CA PHE A 811 10.61 41.86 43.66
C PHE A 811 11.15 43.27 44.00
N PRO A 812 12.49 43.45 44.14
CA PRO A 812 13.14 44.68 43.65
C PRO A 812 14.55 44.53 43.02
N GLY A 813 14.91 45.43 42.08
CA GLY A 813 16.21 45.55 41.37
C GLY A 813 17.20 46.58 41.95
N VAL A 814 18.43 46.64 41.41
CA VAL A 814 19.52 47.54 41.87
C VAL A 814 20.40 48.08 40.72
N ASN A 815 20.88 49.31 40.94
CA ASN A 815 21.42 50.37 40.06
C ASN A 815 22.88 50.28 39.57
N ALA A 816 23.15 51.11 38.56
CA ALA A 816 24.44 51.51 37.96
C ALA A 816 25.29 52.48 38.82
N GLY A 817 26.60 52.53 38.54
CA GLY A 817 27.55 53.54 39.04
C GLY A 817 28.93 53.46 38.37
N ALA A 818 29.49 54.61 37.99
CA ALA A 818 30.53 54.83 36.98
C ALA A 818 31.99 54.92 37.50
N PHE A 819 32.95 54.76 36.57
CA PHE A 819 34.41 55.02 36.69
C PHE A 819 34.78 56.46 36.25
N PRO A 820 35.93 57.00 36.73
CA PRO A 820 36.64 58.07 35.99
C PRO A 820 38.17 57.86 35.83
N GLY A 821 38.71 58.29 34.66
CA GLY A 821 39.96 59.08 34.56
C GLY A 821 41.26 58.41 34.06
N ALA A 822 41.65 58.74 32.81
CA ALA A 822 42.91 58.40 32.10
C ALA A 822 44.14 59.25 32.54
N PRO A 823 45.40 59.03 32.04
CA PRO A 823 45.87 59.48 30.69
C PRO A 823 46.94 58.51 30.07
N GLU A 824 47.60 58.65 28.91
CA GLU A 824 47.41 59.18 27.55
C GLU A 824 48.72 58.78 26.77
N TRP A 825 48.68 58.65 25.43
CA TRP A 825 49.79 58.71 24.43
C TRP A 825 50.71 57.51 24.03
N LEU A 826 50.65 57.23 22.70
CA LEU A 826 51.69 56.90 21.69
C LEU A 826 51.85 55.46 21.10
N PRO A 827 52.26 55.32 19.82
CA PRO A 827 51.97 54.16 18.95
C PRO A 827 53.21 53.39 18.42
N GLY A 828 53.09 52.06 18.26
CA GLY A 828 53.86 51.12 17.39
C GLY A 828 55.41 51.16 17.37
N PRO A 829 56.10 50.34 16.55
CA PRO A 829 55.88 48.95 16.12
C PRO A 829 57.13 48.04 16.37
N GLY A 830 57.00 46.72 16.16
CA GLY A 830 58.08 45.85 15.66
C GLY A 830 59.12 45.25 16.63
N GLY A 831 59.30 43.93 16.53
CA GLY A 831 60.59 43.31 16.16
C GLY A 831 61.76 43.30 17.16
N VAL A 832 61.83 42.22 17.94
CA VAL A 832 62.99 41.39 18.37
C VAL A 832 64.37 42.02 18.65
N GLY A 833 64.81 41.86 19.90
CA GLY A 833 66.21 41.89 20.34
C GLY A 833 66.36 41.40 21.79
N HIS A 834 66.98 40.21 21.94
CA HIS A 834 67.28 39.41 23.14
C HIS A 834 66.18 38.56 23.78
#